data_AF-A0A5S3N2F9-F1
#
_entry.id   AF-A0A5S3N2F9-F1
#
_cell.length_a   1.000
_cell.length_b   1.000
_cell.length_c   1.000
_cell.angle_alpha   90.00
_cell.angle_beta   90.00
_cell.angle_gamma   90.00
#
_symmetry.space_group_name_H-M   'P 1'
#
loop_
_entity.id
_entity.type
_entity.pdbx_description
1 polymer ?
#
loop_
_entity_poly.entity_id
_entity_poly.type
_entity_poly.pdbx_seq_one_letter_code
_entity_poly.pdbx_strand_id
1 'polypeptide(L)'
;MKNIMSLFFVLSFFWGYSQCPPAGEIALRSQENVDDFVRDYSNCKVLNGDLVIVTSLVPDTFTGVLATPITDISGLSFIEKVRGDLIISIDVPILEDFENLNEVSGNLEITSSVNLLEISDFNKLGLVGGIVIALNTNLEKINAFNGLKRVTNDVEIGYSDSLKEINGFGDLENIQGQLNISLNSELTYIPPFSSLTSIGNDLNFTSIPKMTSFNGLEQLRFIGNDLNIEDINKISGFLSLERINRFFEIKGSSIEEIPAFDNLETIGAGFKIENTSITSIIGFNLLKSVGVNFFGDEDKFILSNNSNLVTVNGFRSFLLVDADFEVQNNTIMSDCSWMCNLLNNGEINGVVAITNNGAECSDVAQIIEKCNPDFDNDGIANVIDEDDDNDGILDALEGNGNLDTDSDGFPDSKDLDSDNDGCLDVIEAGFSDANNDGVLGDLPDEVNNRGLIINEVSGYKSPSDKDMNAIFDFQEDTLPNPGENNAIELCTNSGNIDLFTLLGEKADPGGVWFPALKGGEGIFDPKSDSPGTYTYTQTDALCGSKSAQIEVTFLSRITAGEDTEILSCIEQGPINLFFSLNGNPSAGGVWVPELNSGTNIFNPEKDAPGIYKYVISDDNCGDLEATINIRLNQKPNAGVSKQITVCEFANPIDLFSILEGNPDSGGVWTRNNTQVSAFFNPSIDTPERYTYTIDNGACGIATSFVDVKRLENQEIKNVILDIKDFSNKKNSIQVKIFSTRQYLYSLDGFNYQERNIFNDLEGGEQTIYVKGKDGCEFFTKKFFVKTYPVFFSPNSDGVNDFWQLNNFPEDDYQIFIYNRFGRLIKQLNTRKETWDGTENGKLLSSSNYWFKVLRKNGEVLFGNFSLIRK
;
A
#
# COMPACT_ATOMS: atom_id res chain seq x y z
N MET A 1 40.36 96.69 45.94
CA MET A 1 39.09 96.01 46.30
C MET A 1 38.98 94.85 45.32
N LYS A 2 39.06 93.57 45.70
CA LYS A 2 38.34 92.74 46.70
C LYS A 2 37.21 91.94 46.03
N ASN A 3 37.21 90.64 46.35
CA ASN A 3 36.18 89.61 46.11
C ASN A 3 36.10 89.13 44.64
N ILE A 4 36.36 87.87 44.27
CA ILE A 4 36.06 86.54 44.87
C ILE A 4 34.55 86.28 44.97
N MET A 5 34.06 85.38 44.13
CA MET A 5 32.99 84.45 44.49
C MET A 5 33.12 83.15 43.66
N SER A 6 33.03 82.01 44.33
CA SER A 6 33.12 80.65 43.75
C SER A 6 31.72 80.02 43.58
N LEU A 7 31.70 78.77 43.09
CA LEU A 7 30.57 77.82 43.00
C LEU A 7 29.53 78.14 41.89
N PHE A 8 28.94 77.17 41.18
CA PHE A 8 28.98 75.70 41.32
C PHE A 8 29.06 75.06 39.93
N PHE A 9 29.96 74.08 39.71
CA PHE A 9 29.97 73.26 38.49
C PHE A 9 29.09 72.03 38.76
N VAL A 10 27.84 72.03 38.27
CA VAL A 10 26.96 70.85 38.39
C VAL A 10 27.33 69.88 37.27
N LEU A 11 28.31 69.05 37.56
CA LEU A 11 28.67 67.91 36.73
C LEU A 11 27.61 66.82 36.99
N SER A 12 26.49 66.90 36.26
CA SER A 12 25.41 65.93 36.34
C SER A 12 25.89 64.60 35.75
N PHE A 13 26.44 63.74 36.60
CA PHE A 13 26.54 62.31 36.35
C PHE A 13 25.14 61.76 36.12
N PHE A 14 24.70 61.72 34.87
CA PHE A 14 23.72 60.73 34.44
C PHE A 14 24.45 59.39 34.45
N TRP A 15 24.25 58.60 35.51
CA TRP A 15 24.46 57.17 35.43
C TRP A 15 23.52 56.63 34.37
N GLY A 16 24.06 56.39 33.18
CA GLY A 16 23.37 55.58 32.18
C GLY A 16 23.23 54.17 32.73
N TYR A 17 22.00 53.74 32.97
CA TYR A 17 21.70 52.31 33.01
C TYR A 17 22.13 51.76 31.64
N SER A 18 23.15 50.89 31.59
CA SER A 18 23.57 50.35 30.30
C SER A 18 22.42 49.52 29.73
N GLN A 19 21.87 50.01 28.62
CA GLN A 19 20.93 49.25 27.82
C GLN A 19 21.75 48.21 27.07
N CYS A 20 21.18 47.01 26.88
CA CYS A 20 21.71 46.04 25.94
C CYS A 20 21.99 46.71 24.58
N PRO A 21 22.97 46.19 23.81
CA PRO A 21 23.21 46.68 22.46
C PRO A 21 21.91 46.59 21.62
N PRO A 22 21.72 47.47 20.62
CA PRO A 22 20.59 47.40 19.70
C PRO A 22 20.51 46.02 19.02
N ALA A 23 19.31 45.63 18.59
CA ALA A 23 19.13 44.38 17.86
C ALA A 23 19.85 44.41 16.50
N GLY A 24 20.60 43.35 16.18
CA GLY A 24 21.45 43.22 14.99
C GLY A 24 22.79 42.51 15.27
N GLU A 25 23.65 42.43 14.26
CA GLU A 25 25.01 41.84 14.35
C GLU A 25 25.90 42.61 15.34
N ILE A 26 26.52 41.88 16.26
CA ILE A 26 27.57 42.36 17.17
C ILE A 26 28.89 41.74 16.73
N ALA A 27 29.68 42.47 15.95
CA ALA A 27 30.98 42.00 15.48
C ALA A 27 32.13 42.44 16.39
N LEU A 28 32.77 41.48 17.06
CA LEU A 28 33.99 41.67 17.84
C LEU A 28 35.19 41.23 16.98
N ARG A 29 36.00 42.19 16.51
CA ARG A 29 37.05 41.93 15.50
C ARG A 29 38.49 42.13 16.00
N SER A 30 38.65 42.61 17.23
CA SER A 30 39.93 42.80 17.93
C SER A 30 39.74 42.69 19.44
N GLN A 31 40.83 42.53 20.21
CA GLN A 31 40.75 42.51 21.68
C GLN A 31 40.12 43.80 22.23
N GLU A 32 40.44 44.96 21.65
CA GLU A 32 39.84 46.23 22.07
C GLU A 32 38.32 46.25 21.89
N ASN A 33 37.78 45.57 20.86
CA ASN A 33 36.33 45.44 20.68
C ASN A 33 35.69 44.56 21.78
N VAL A 34 36.37 43.47 22.17
CA VAL A 34 35.90 42.61 23.28
C VAL A 34 35.92 43.40 24.59
N ASP A 35 37.02 44.07 24.91
CA ASP A 35 37.19 44.87 26.13
C ASP A 35 36.16 46.02 26.22
N ASP A 36 35.94 46.74 25.10
CA ASP A 36 34.92 47.79 24.99
C ASP A 36 33.51 47.23 25.19
N PHE A 37 33.20 46.09 24.55
CA PHE A 37 31.89 45.44 24.67
C PHE A 37 31.60 44.97 26.09
N VAL A 38 32.57 44.33 26.76
CA VAL A 38 32.45 43.87 28.15
C VAL A 38 32.27 45.05 29.10
N ARG A 39 33.06 46.13 28.93
CA ARG A 39 32.92 47.34 29.75
C ARG A 39 31.53 47.96 29.63
N ASP A 40 31.01 48.06 28.41
CA ASP A 40 29.79 48.82 28.15
C ASP A 40 28.51 47.97 28.33
N TYR A 41 28.57 46.64 28.15
CA TYR A 41 27.41 45.75 28.11
C TYR A 41 27.44 44.54 29.08
N SER A 42 28.36 44.45 30.04
CA SER A 42 28.49 43.32 31.02
C SER A 42 27.25 42.96 31.86
N ASN A 43 26.18 43.76 31.84
CA ASN A 43 24.89 43.41 32.46
C ASN A 43 23.89 42.77 31.46
N CYS A 44 24.23 42.69 30.18
CA CYS A 44 23.34 42.25 29.12
C CYS A 44 23.38 40.74 28.90
N LYS A 45 22.60 40.01 29.69
CA LYS A 45 22.50 38.55 29.62
C LYS A 45 21.89 38.01 28.31
N VAL A 46 21.21 38.82 27.52
CA VAL A 46 20.48 38.39 26.31
C VAL A 46 20.79 39.32 25.14
N LEU A 47 21.46 38.78 24.11
CA LEU A 47 21.78 39.50 22.87
C LEU A 47 20.66 39.29 21.84
N ASN A 48 20.19 40.38 21.23
CA ASN A 48 19.05 40.39 20.30
C ASN A 48 19.50 40.39 18.83
N GLY A 49 20.34 39.43 18.46
CA GLY A 49 20.92 39.30 17.13
C GLY A 49 22.16 38.42 17.19
N ASP A 50 22.96 38.47 16.13
CA ASP A 50 24.15 37.63 15.97
C ASP A 50 25.33 38.16 16.79
N LEU A 51 26.16 37.26 17.31
CA LEU A 51 27.44 37.57 17.95
C LEU A 51 28.56 36.95 17.12
N VAL A 52 29.40 37.80 16.54
CA VAL A 52 30.40 37.42 15.54
C VAL A 52 31.80 37.77 16.08
N ILE A 53 32.48 36.80 16.66
CA ILE A 53 33.81 36.93 17.27
C ILE A 53 34.84 36.39 16.28
N VAL A 54 35.50 37.27 15.53
CA VAL A 54 36.32 36.88 14.37
C VAL A 54 37.62 37.69 14.31
N THR A 55 38.78 37.03 14.42
CA THR A 55 40.08 37.69 14.26
C THR A 55 40.25 38.24 12.85
N SER A 56 40.15 39.56 12.70
CA SER A 56 40.28 40.22 11.40
C SER A 56 41.69 40.80 11.22
N LEU A 57 42.46 40.29 10.25
CA LEU A 57 43.76 40.87 9.84
C LEU A 57 43.61 42.20 9.06
N VAL A 58 42.61 42.99 9.38
CA VAL A 58 42.27 44.25 8.70
C VAL A 58 42.79 45.43 9.54
N PRO A 59 43.66 46.29 8.99
CA PRO A 59 44.06 47.52 9.69
C PRO A 59 42.85 48.41 9.94
N ASP A 60 42.72 48.97 11.14
CA ASP A 60 41.67 49.94 11.43
C ASP A 60 41.88 51.20 10.56
N THR A 61 41.02 51.33 9.55
CA THR A 61 41.05 52.43 8.58
C THR A 61 40.72 53.80 9.17
N PHE A 62 40.28 53.87 10.43
CA PHE A 62 39.89 55.10 11.11
C PHE A 62 40.91 55.56 12.17
N THR A 63 41.58 54.65 12.88
CA THR A 63 42.60 55.01 13.90
C THR A 63 44.05 54.84 13.44
N GLY A 64 44.32 54.00 12.44
CA GLY A 64 45.68 53.67 12.00
C GLY A 64 46.48 52.82 13.00
N VAL A 65 45.82 52.28 14.03
CA VAL A 65 46.38 51.28 14.94
C VAL A 65 46.16 49.89 14.34
N LEU A 66 47.14 48.99 14.48
CA LEU A 66 46.93 47.57 14.18
C LEU A 66 46.03 46.99 15.25
N ALA A 67 44.83 46.55 14.86
CA ALA A 67 43.92 45.78 15.70
C ALA A 67 44.67 44.61 16.35
N THR A 68 44.55 44.46 17.67
CA THR A 68 45.18 43.32 18.35
C THR A 68 44.36 42.04 18.13
N PRO A 69 45.00 40.88 17.91
CA PRO A 69 44.29 39.60 17.86
C PRO A 69 43.50 39.38 19.16
N ILE A 70 42.31 38.81 19.04
CA ILE A 70 41.51 38.39 20.19
C ILE A 70 42.23 37.21 20.85
N THR A 71 42.66 37.40 22.10
CA THR A 71 43.39 36.39 22.88
C THR A 71 42.75 36.09 24.24
N ASP A 72 41.78 36.90 24.67
CA ASP A 72 41.04 36.77 25.92
C ASP A 72 39.57 37.11 25.65
N ILE A 73 38.66 36.16 25.94
CA ILE A 73 37.21 36.36 25.84
C ILE A 73 36.51 36.18 27.19
N SER A 74 37.25 36.05 28.30
CA SER A 74 36.72 35.73 29.63
C SER A 74 35.70 36.71 30.17
N GLY A 75 35.77 37.96 29.71
CA GLY A 75 34.76 38.98 29.97
C GLY A 75 33.38 38.69 29.38
N LEU A 76 33.20 37.75 28.44
CA LEU A 76 31.92 37.44 27.79
C LEU A 76 31.05 36.42 28.56
N SER A 77 31.58 35.80 29.61
CA SER A 77 30.92 34.78 30.45
C SER A 77 29.59 35.18 31.11
N PHE A 78 29.19 36.47 31.04
CA PHE A 78 27.87 36.94 31.49
C PHE A 78 26.72 36.67 30.50
N ILE A 79 27.01 36.27 29.26
CA ILE A 79 26.00 36.03 28.24
C ILE A 79 25.27 34.72 28.54
N GLU A 80 23.94 34.81 28.69
CA GLU A 80 23.06 33.67 28.91
C GLU A 80 22.35 33.23 27.63
N LYS A 81 22.06 34.16 26.70
CA LYS A 81 21.35 33.87 25.45
C LYS A 81 21.82 34.73 24.27
N VAL A 82 21.90 34.11 23.09
CA VAL A 82 22.07 34.78 21.79
C VAL A 82 20.84 34.46 20.92
N ARG A 83 20.17 35.47 20.38
CA ARG A 83 18.93 35.27 19.57
C ARG A 83 19.16 35.13 18.07
N GLY A 84 20.37 35.37 17.61
CA GLY A 84 20.83 35.05 16.26
C GLY A 84 21.91 33.96 16.33
N ASP A 85 22.84 34.03 15.39
CA ASP A 85 23.98 33.12 15.30
C ASP A 85 25.10 33.51 16.28
N LEU A 86 25.88 32.54 16.75
CA LEU A 86 27.12 32.73 17.49
C LEU A 86 28.27 32.18 16.64
N ILE A 87 29.00 33.07 15.97
CA ILE A 87 30.11 32.73 15.09
C ILE A 87 31.43 33.03 15.80
N ILE A 88 32.29 32.02 15.93
CA ILE A 88 33.57 32.07 16.64
C ILE A 88 34.67 31.60 15.68
N SER A 89 35.62 32.50 15.41
CA SER A 89 36.81 32.22 14.60
C SER A 89 37.98 33.02 15.18
N ILE A 90 38.68 32.45 16.16
CA ILE A 90 39.70 33.13 16.96
C ILE A 90 40.88 32.20 17.28
N ASP A 91 42.06 32.78 17.43
CA ASP A 91 43.31 32.05 17.68
C ASP A 91 43.63 31.88 19.17
N VAL A 92 42.70 31.27 19.92
CA VAL A 92 42.91 30.86 21.32
C VAL A 92 43.22 29.36 21.40
N PRO A 93 44.08 28.89 22.33
CA PRO A 93 44.41 27.47 22.44
C PRO A 93 43.27 26.62 23.04
N ILE A 94 42.44 27.23 23.90
CA ILE A 94 41.28 26.61 24.53
C ILE A 94 40.11 27.58 24.39
N LEU A 95 38.96 27.10 23.94
CA LEU A 95 37.72 27.86 23.93
C LEU A 95 36.92 27.52 25.20
N GLU A 96 37.12 28.37 26.21
CA GLU A 96 36.37 28.42 27.47
C GLU A 96 35.54 29.74 27.52
N ASP A 97 34.89 30.05 28.65
CA ASP A 97 34.16 31.31 28.93
C ASP A 97 32.72 31.48 28.38
N PHE A 98 32.04 30.40 27.98
CA PHE A 98 30.59 30.40 27.64
C PHE A 98 29.72 29.66 28.67
N GLU A 99 30.24 29.49 29.89
CA GLU A 99 29.69 28.70 30.98
C GLU A 99 28.25 29.03 31.39
N ASN A 100 27.73 30.23 31.11
CA ASN A 100 26.36 30.63 31.43
C ASN A 100 25.41 30.64 30.23
N LEU A 101 25.93 30.44 29.01
CA LEU A 101 25.16 30.38 27.78
C LEU A 101 24.26 29.13 27.81
N ASN A 102 22.95 29.37 27.77
CA ASN A 102 21.93 28.32 27.83
C ASN A 102 21.04 28.24 26.58
N GLU A 103 21.08 29.25 25.70
CA GLU A 103 20.34 29.26 24.44
C GLU A 103 21.08 30.05 23.35
N VAL A 104 21.20 29.47 22.16
CA VAL A 104 21.52 30.19 20.92
C VAL A 104 20.39 29.89 19.95
N SER A 105 19.57 30.88 19.58
CA SER A 105 18.40 30.64 18.73
C SER A 105 18.77 30.39 17.26
N GLY A 106 19.96 30.84 16.82
CA GLY A 106 20.57 30.52 15.54
C GLY A 106 21.68 29.46 15.65
N ASN A 107 22.59 29.43 14.68
CA ASN A 107 23.71 28.49 14.64
C ASN A 107 24.84 28.89 15.61
N LEU A 108 25.48 27.89 16.24
CA LEU A 108 26.80 28.02 16.86
C LEU A 108 27.84 27.52 15.87
N GLU A 109 28.64 28.43 15.32
CA GLU A 109 29.67 28.12 14.33
C GLU A 109 31.05 28.37 14.95
N ILE A 110 31.87 27.32 15.11
CA ILE A 110 33.25 27.41 15.59
C ILE A 110 34.15 26.94 14.44
N THR A 111 34.79 27.88 13.75
CA THR A 111 35.49 27.57 12.50
C THR A 111 36.81 28.30 12.31
N SER A 112 37.69 27.72 11.48
CA SER A 112 38.94 28.32 11.00
C SER A 112 39.89 28.78 12.13
N SER A 113 39.72 28.23 13.32
CA SER A 113 40.46 28.60 14.53
C SER A 113 41.73 27.74 14.60
N VAL A 114 42.75 28.08 13.81
CA VAL A 114 43.90 27.20 13.55
C VAL A 114 44.80 26.95 14.76
N ASN A 115 44.73 27.77 15.81
CA ASN A 115 45.45 27.54 17.07
C ASN A 115 44.62 26.83 18.15
N LEU A 116 43.33 26.58 17.91
CA LEU A 116 42.43 25.94 18.85
C LEU A 116 42.77 24.45 19.02
N LEU A 117 43.00 24.03 20.26
CA LEU A 117 43.31 22.65 20.64
C LEU A 117 42.13 21.97 21.36
N GLU A 118 41.31 22.72 22.10
CA GLU A 118 40.17 22.19 22.84
C GLU A 118 38.99 23.17 22.90
N ILE A 119 37.76 22.66 22.79
CA ILE A 119 36.53 23.37 23.15
C ILE A 119 36.04 22.79 24.48
N SER A 120 36.05 23.55 25.57
CA SER A 120 35.86 23.02 26.94
C SER A 120 34.55 23.44 27.63
N ASP A 121 33.69 24.19 26.94
CA ASP A 121 32.52 24.84 27.55
C ASP A 121 31.19 24.57 26.80
N PHE A 122 30.25 25.51 26.76
CA PHE A 122 28.86 25.32 26.29
C PHE A 122 28.08 24.27 27.09
N ASN A 123 28.52 23.94 28.30
CA ASN A 123 27.96 22.84 29.08
C ASN A 123 26.59 23.14 29.70
N LYS A 124 26.17 24.41 29.76
CA LYS A 124 24.79 24.83 30.09
C LYS A 124 23.88 25.04 28.87
N LEU A 125 24.40 24.94 27.63
CA LEU A 125 23.64 25.19 26.41
C LEU A 125 22.56 24.12 26.25
N GLY A 126 21.29 24.45 26.46
CA GLY A 126 20.18 23.49 26.41
C GLY A 126 19.47 23.43 25.05
N LEU A 127 19.51 24.53 24.30
CA LEU A 127 18.90 24.68 22.97
C LEU A 127 19.85 25.47 22.06
N VAL A 128 20.06 24.95 20.85
CA VAL A 128 20.80 25.61 19.77
C VAL A 128 20.01 25.50 18.47
N GLY A 129 20.19 26.45 17.54
CA GLY A 129 19.73 26.32 16.16
C GLY A 129 20.46 25.16 15.48
N GLY A 130 21.69 25.38 15.01
CA GLY A 130 22.60 24.35 14.53
C GLY A 130 23.97 24.40 15.22
N ILE A 131 24.79 23.37 15.08
CA ILE A 131 26.20 23.36 15.51
C ILE A 131 27.06 23.08 14.28
N VAL A 132 28.03 23.95 14.00
CA VAL A 132 29.04 23.75 12.95
C VAL A 132 30.43 23.89 13.58
N ILE A 133 31.16 22.78 13.71
CA ILE A 133 32.54 22.76 14.19
C ILE A 133 33.41 22.22 13.06
N ALA A 134 33.97 23.13 12.26
CA ALA A 134 34.65 22.78 11.02
C ALA A 134 35.90 23.61 10.73
N LEU A 135 36.88 23.02 10.03
CA LEU A 135 38.13 23.69 9.61
C LEU A 135 39.05 24.10 10.79
N ASN A 136 38.97 23.40 11.93
CA ASN A 136 39.82 23.65 13.09
C ASN A 136 40.95 22.61 13.12
N THR A 137 41.94 22.75 12.24
CA THR A 137 42.87 21.67 11.89
C THR A 137 43.74 21.14 13.04
N ASN A 138 43.93 21.92 14.11
CA ASN A 138 44.69 21.55 15.31
C ASN A 138 43.80 21.20 16.52
N LEU A 139 42.47 21.25 16.37
CA LEU A 139 41.54 20.88 17.44
C LEU A 139 41.73 19.40 17.77
N GLU A 140 42.12 19.07 19.00
CA GLU A 140 42.33 17.69 19.44
C GLU A 140 41.13 17.11 20.17
N LYS A 141 40.34 17.95 20.85
CA LYS A 141 39.26 17.54 21.76
C LYS A 141 38.04 18.48 21.74
N ILE A 142 36.86 17.91 21.88
CA ILE A 142 35.63 18.63 22.24
C ILE A 142 35.15 18.07 23.59
N ASN A 143 35.00 18.94 24.59
CA ASN A 143 34.59 18.62 25.97
C ASN A 143 33.40 19.52 26.38
N ALA A 144 32.31 19.41 25.63
CA ALA A 144 31.27 20.44 25.55
C ALA A 144 29.85 19.86 25.56
N PHE A 145 28.83 20.73 25.49
CA PHE A 145 27.44 20.35 25.18
C PHE A 145 26.79 19.30 26.11
N ASN A 146 27.29 19.13 27.34
CA ASN A 146 26.75 18.12 28.25
C ASN A 146 25.29 18.35 28.66
N GLY A 147 24.82 19.60 28.70
CA GLY A 147 23.42 19.95 28.97
C GLY A 147 22.53 20.13 27.74
N LEU A 148 23.02 19.84 26.53
CA LEU A 148 22.31 20.10 25.28
C LEU A 148 21.19 19.08 25.05
N LYS A 149 19.95 19.58 24.93
CA LYS A 149 18.76 18.75 24.76
C LYS A 149 18.20 18.74 23.34
N ARG A 150 18.35 19.84 22.60
CA ARG A 150 17.74 19.97 21.27
C ARG A 150 18.55 20.85 20.32
N VAL A 151 18.60 20.40 19.06
CA VAL A 151 19.12 21.14 17.90
C VAL A 151 17.98 21.28 16.89
N THR A 152 17.72 22.50 16.37
CA THR A 152 16.61 22.74 15.42
C THR A 152 17.01 22.72 13.94
N ASN A 153 18.30 22.73 13.67
CA ASN A 153 18.95 22.57 12.38
C ASN A 153 19.91 21.36 12.50
N ASP A 154 21.10 21.47 11.93
CA ASP A 154 22.07 20.40 11.78
C ASP A 154 23.15 20.41 12.88
N VAL A 155 23.78 19.25 13.10
CA VAL A 155 25.03 19.10 13.87
C VAL A 155 26.11 18.62 12.90
N GLU A 156 27.06 19.48 12.58
CA GLU A 156 28.16 19.22 11.66
C GLU A 156 29.50 19.36 12.38
N ILE A 157 30.25 18.25 12.50
CA ILE A 157 31.59 18.22 13.09
C ILE A 157 32.53 17.56 12.09
N GLY A 158 33.41 18.33 11.45
CA GLY A 158 34.26 17.81 10.39
C GLY A 158 35.45 18.66 10.02
N TYR A 159 36.22 18.21 9.03
CA TYR A 159 37.42 18.90 8.52
C TYR A 159 38.39 19.34 9.64
N SER A 160 38.48 18.56 10.71
CA SER A 160 39.27 18.85 11.90
C SER A 160 40.23 17.69 12.14
N ASP A 161 41.23 17.55 11.26
CA ASP A 161 42.07 16.35 11.14
C ASP A 161 42.75 15.90 12.45
N SER A 162 43.10 16.82 13.35
CA SER A 162 43.72 16.49 14.63
C SER A 162 42.74 16.00 15.71
N LEU A 163 41.42 16.02 15.46
CA LEU A 163 40.38 15.75 16.45
C LEU A 163 40.35 14.27 16.80
N LYS A 164 40.68 13.94 18.05
CA LYS A 164 40.81 12.55 18.55
C LYS A 164 39.59 12.08 19.31
N GLU A 165 38.88 13.00 19.96
CA GLU A 165 37.89 12.69 20.99
C GLU A 165 36.80 13.77 21.06
N ILE A 166 35.54 13.33 21.00
CA ILE A 166 34.36 14.16 21.26
C ILE A 166 33.70 13.66 22.54
N ASN A 167 33.50 14.56 23.51
CA ASN A 167 32.76 14.35 24.74
C ASN A 167 31.62 15.38 24.81
N GLY A 168 30.42 14.91 25.16
CA GLY A 168 29.20 15.72 25.18
C GLY A 168 27.97 14.94 24.74
N PHE A 169 26.89 15.67 24.45
CA PHE A 169 25.68 15.18 23.75
C PHE A 169 24.89 14.01 24.40
N GLY A 170 25.27 13.52 25.59
CA GLY A 170 24.54 12.43 26.26
C GLY A 170 23.08 12.75 26.59
N ASP A 171 22.78 14.02 26.88
CA ASP A 171 21.44 14.56 27.17
C ASP A 171 20.66 15.00 25.90
N LEU A 172 21.22 14.84 24.70
CA LEU A 172 20.62 15.29 23.45
C LEU A 172 19.44 14.40 23.06
N GLU A 173 18.22 14.96 23.05
CA GLU A 173 16.97 14.22 22.85
C GLU A 173 16.54 14.19 21.38
N ASN A 174 16.81 15.25 20.62
CA ASN A 174 16.30 15.46 19.26
C ASN A 174 17.21 16.39 18.42
N ILE A 175 17.44 15.99 17.17
CA ILE A 175 18.03 16.84 16.11
C ILE A 175 17.00 16.94 14.98
N GLN A 176 16.59 18.17 14.62
CA GLN A 176 15.61 18.37 13.54
C GLN A 176 16.24 18.38 12.14
N GLY A 177 17.54 18.62 12.02
CA GLY A 177 18.33 18.47 10.80
C GLY A 177 19.13 17.17 10.77
N GLN A 178 20.33 17.20 10.20
CA GLN A 178 21.27 16.07 10.13
C GLN A 178 22.21 15.97 11.34
N LEU A 179 22.73 14.77 11.60
CA LEU A 179 23.91 14.53 12.43
C LEU A 179 25.06 14.04 11.54
N ASN A 180 26.05 14.90 11.35
CA ASN A 180 27.19 14.64 10.48
C ASN A 180 28.50 14.78 11.26
N ILE A 181 29.16 13.65 11.54
CA ILE A 181 30.51 13.60 12.11
C ILE A 181 31.42 12.89 11.09
N SER A 182 31.97 13.68 10.17
CA SER A 182 32.73 13.15 9.03
C SER A 182 34.02 13.92 8.78
N LEU A 183 34.99 13.31 8.10
CA LEU A 183 36.27 13.94 7.72
C LEU A 183 37.09 14.40 8.95
N ASN A 184 37.25 13.51 9.93
CA ASN A 184 38.07 13.70 11.13
C ASN A 184 39.06 12.54 11.24
N SER A 185 40.22 12.66 10.57
CA SER A 185 41.11 11.52 10.28
C SER A 185 41.82 10.90 11.50
N GLU A 186 41.96 11.64 12.61
CA GLU A 186 42.49 11.13 13.88
C GLU A 186 41.42 10.69 14.90
N LEU A 187 40.12 10.75 14.56
CA LEU A 187 39.02 10.55 15.50
C LEU A 187 38.93 9.08 15.97
N THR A 188 38.98 8.89 17.28
CA THR A 188 38.97 7.57 17.96
C THR A 188 37.81 7.39 18.94
N TYR A 189 37.09 8.47 19.27
CA TYR A 189 35.94 8.42 20.18
C TYR A 189 34.85 9.45 19.82
N ILE A 190 33.63 8.96 19.64
CA ILE A 190 32.37 9.72 19.58
C ILE A 190 31.56 9.31 20.83
N PRO A 191 30.87 10.24 21.52
CA PRO A 191 30.18 9.91 22.75
C PRO A 191 28.87 9.14 22.46
N PRO A 192 28.35 8.37 23.42
CA PRO A 192 27.05 7.75 23.27
C PRO A 192 25.95 8.83 23.36
N PHE A 193 25.22 9.03 22.26
CA PHE A 193 24.00 9.85 22.15
C PHE A 193 22.82 9.22 22.91
N SER A 194 23.02 8.99 24.21
CA SER A 194 22.25 8.07 25.04
C SER A 194 20.77 8.42 25.17
N SER A 195 20.40 9.68 24.90
CA SER A 195 19.03 10.20 24.96
C SER A 195 18.41 10.46 23.57
N LEU A 196 19.15 10.28 22.47
CA LEU A 196 18.72 10.75 21.14
C LEU A 196 17.65 9.82 20.57
N THR A 197 16.47 10.37 20.33
CA THR A 197 15.29 9.61 19.89
C THR A 197 15.00 9.71 18.39
N SER A 198 15.42 10.80 17.73
CA SER A 198 15.20 10.99 16.30
C SER A 198 16.16 12.01 15.68
N ILE A 199 16.52 11.76 14.42
CA ILE A 199 17.25 12.66 13.53
C ILE A 199 16.32 13.03 12.36
N GLY A 200 16.17 14.31 12.05
CA GLY A 200 15.20 14.79 11.06
C GLY A 200 15.63 14.67 9.60
N ASN A 201 16.94 14.68 9.33
CA ASN A 201 17.55 14.41 8.02
C ASN A 201 18.47 13.18 8.12
N ASP A 202 19.77 13.35 7.80
CA ASP A 202 20.74 12.27 7.63
C ASP A 202 21.54 11.97 8.91
N LEU A 203 22.01 10.72 9.04
CA LEU A 203 23.03 10.30 9.98
C LEU A 203 24.29 9.90 9.20
N ASN A 204 25.33 10.73 9.27
CA ASN A 204 26.57 10.56 8.50
C ASN A 204 27.76 10.39 9.45
N PHE A 205 28.35 9.19 9.48
CA PHE A 205 29.64 8.91 10.10
C PHE A 205 30.60 8.36 9.05
N THR A 206 31.32 9.26 8.35
CA THR A 206 32.14 8.90 7.19
C THR A 206 33.55 9.48 7.22
N SER A 207 34.52 8.80 6.60
CA SER A 207 35.93 9.23 6.61
C SER A 207 36.48 9.47 8.03
N ILE A 208 36.27 8.51 8.94
CA ILE A 208 36.79 8.48 10.32
C ILE A 208 37.64 7.22 10.61
N PRO A 209 38.71 6.96 9.84
CA PRO A 209 39.36 5.65 9.72
C PRO A 209 40.16 5.14 10.94
N LYS A 210 40.13 5.86 12.07
CA LYS A 210 40.69 5.40 13.35
C LYS A 210 39.64 5.00 14.38
N MET A 211 38.35 5.11 14.04
CA MET A 211 37.25 4.71 14.90
C MET A 211 37.12 3.19 14.95
N THR A 212 37.70 2.55 15.97
CA THR A 212 37.61 1.08 16.10
C THR A 212 36.24 0.58 16.56
N SER A 213 35.44 1.42 17.20
CA SER A 213 34.11 1.03 17.67
C SER A 213 33.21 2.23 17.93
N PHE A 214 31.94 2.13 17.54
CA PHE A 214 30.88 3.03 17.96
C PHE A 214 29.74 2.26 18.66
N ASN A 215 29.28 2.80 19.78
CA ASN A 215 28.08 2.38 20.49
C ASN A 215 27.42 3.65 21.08
N GLY A 216 26.16 3.95 20.73
CA GLY A 216 25.58 5.19 21.24
C GLY A 216 24.16 5.60 20.87
N LEU A 217 23.42 4.89 20.02
CA LEU A 217 22.12 5.36 19.50
C LEU A 217 20.94 4.47 19.96
N GLU A 218 21.06 3.90 21.17
CA GLU A 218 20.12 2.88 21.68
C GLU A 218 18.66 3.33 21.77
N GLN A 219 18.39 4.64 21.88
CA GLN A 219 17.05 5.22 21.90
C GLN A 219 16.57 5.75 20.54
N LEU A 220 17.42 5.76 19.51
CA LEU A 220 17.11 6.32 18.20
C LEU A 220 16.06 5.45 17.51
N ARG A 221 14.87 6.01 17.25
CA ARG A 221 13.77 5.32 16.55
C ARG A 221 13.67 5.68 15.08
N PHE A 222 14.12 6.86 14.69
CA PHE A 222 13.83 7.40 13.36
C PHE A 222 14.97 8.24 12.78
N ILE A 223 15.29 7.97 11.51
CA ILE A 223 16.16 8.79 10.65
C ILE A 223 15.32 9.28 9.47
N GLY A 224 15.24 10.60 9.32
CA GLY A 224 14.31 11.26 8.39
C GLY A 224 14.74 11.29 6.92
N ASN A 225 16.00 10.96 6.62
CA ASN A 225 16.51 10.67 5.28
C ASN A 225 17.46 9.45 5.31
N ASP A 226 18.77 9.66 5.25
CA ASP A 226 19.78 8.63 4.97
C ASP A 226 20.61 8.24 6.22
N LEU A 227 20.99 6.97 6.34
CA LEU A 227 22.04 6.48 7.25
C LEU A 227 23.25 6.10 6.39
N ASN A 228 24.40 6.76 6.62
CA ASN A 228 25.65 6.47 5.93
C ASN A 228 26.78 6.26 6.95
N ILE A 229 27.32 5.05 7.02
CA ILE A 229 28.45 4.70 7.90
C ILE A 229 29.60 4.12 7.09
N GLU A 230 30.79 4.69 7.29
CA GLU A 230 32.02 4.28 6.62
C GLU A 230 33.18 4.12 7.63
N ASP A 231 34.06 3.16 7.35
CA ASP A 231 35.31 2.85 8.05
C ASP A 231 35.26 2.37 9.54
N ILE A 232 34.14 2.44 10.26
CA ILE A 232 34.08 2.04 11.68
C ILE A 232 34.13 0.50 11.87
N ASN A 233 35.18 -0.06 12.51
CA ASN A 233 35.33 -1.52 12.59
C ASN A 233 34.15 -2.24 13.27
N LYS A 234 33.59 -1.69 14.35
CA LYS A 234 32.50 -2.29 15.12
C LYS A 234 31.40 -1.28 15.40
N ILE A 235 30.20 -1.51 14.88
CA ILE A 235 29.07 -0.59 15.01
C ILE A 235 27.99 -1.28 15.84
N SER A 236 27.46 -0.58 16.86
CA SER A 236 26.46 -1.12 17.77
C SER A 236 25.53 -0.01 18.31
N GLY A 237 24.47 -0.43 18.99
CA GLY A 237 23.53 0.45 19.66
C GLY A 237 22.55 1.15 18.72
N PHE A 238 21.80 0.37 17.94
CA PHE A 238 20.68 0.82 17.09
C PHE A 238 19.42 0.00 17.39
N LEU A 239 19.30 -0.57 18.59
CA LEU A 239 18.28 -1.56 18.91
C LEU A 239 16.85 -1.02 18.79
N SER A 240 16.63 0.27 19.03
CA SER A 240 15.31 0.91 18.91
C SER A 240 14.97 1.46 17.51
N LEU A 241 15.84 1.32 16.50
CA LEU A 241 15.63 1.97 15.21
C LEU A 241 14.49 1.30 14.43
N GLU A 242 13.39 2.01 14.22
CA GLU A 242 12.16 1.51 13.59
C GLU A 242 12.11 1.80 12.08
N ARG A 243 12.65 2.96 11.64
CA ARG A 243 12.53 3.39 10.24
C ARG A 243 13.66 4.31 9.78
N ILE A 244 14.09 4.07 8.54
CA ILE A 244 14.92 4.98 7.75
C ILE A 244 14.12 5.40 6.51
N ASN A 245 13.97 6.71 6.31
CA ASN A 245 13.08 7.22 5.26
C ASN A 245 13.64 7.04 3.84
N ARG A 246 14.95 7.10 3.63
CA ARG A 246 15.57 7.01 2.31
C ARG A 246 16.62 5.90 2.25
N PHE A 247 17.92 6.22 2.34
CA PHE A 247 18.99 5.25 2.13
C PHE A 247 19.58 4.70 3.42
N PHE A 248 19.97 3.42 3.37
CA PHE A 248 20.82 2.77 4.35
C PHE A 248 22.10 2.32 3.64
N GLU A 249 23.24 2.90 3.97
CA GLU A 249 24.55 2.51 3.45
C GLU A 249 25.54 2.24 4.59
N ILE A 250 26.09 1.02 4.60
CA ILE A 250 27.26 0.65 5.39
C ILE A 250 28.34 0.16 4.43
N LYS A 251 29.52 0.79 4.44
CA LYS A 251 30.62 0.41 3.53
C LYS A 251 32.01 0.56 4.12
N GLY A 252 32.96 -0.19 3.59
CA GLY A 252 34.39 0.01 3.86
C GLY A 252 35.07 -1.18 4.51
N SER A 253 36.29 -1.46 4.07
CA SER A 253 36.98 -2.74 4.33
C SER A 253 37.41 -2.96 5.79
N SER A 254 37.39 -1.94 6.64
CA SER A 254 37.66 -2.07 8.07
C SER A 254 36.45 -2.53 8.88
N ILE A 255 35.22 -2.47 8.33
CA ILE A 255 34.00 -2.88 9.05
C ILE A 255 34.00 -4.40 9.25
N GLU A 256 34.11 -4.84 10.51
CA GLU A 256 34.15 -6.24 10.96
C GLU A 256 32.82 -6.69 11.56
N GLU A 257 32.01 -5.77 12.11
CA GLU A 257 30.78 -6.06 12.86
C GLU A 257 29.77 -4.92 12.74
N ILE A 258 28.50 -5.25 12.47
CA ILE A 258 27.37 -4.32 12.33
C ILE A 258 26.26 -4.61 13.37
N PRO A 259 25.38 -3.65 13.68
CA PRO A 259 24.24 -3.86 14.58
C PRO A 259 23.22 -4.83 14.00
N ALA A 260 22.38 -5.38 14.88
CA ALA A 260 21.29 -6.25 14.47
C ALA A 260 20.07 -5.52 13.89
N PHE A 261 19.83 -4.24 14.22
CA PHE A 261 18.66 -3.47 13.75
C PHE A 261 17.32 -4.22 13.92
N ASP A 262 17.12 -4.91 15.05
CA ASP A 262 16.01 -5.88 15.21
C ASP A 262 14.61 -5.27 15.06
N ASN A 263 14.44 -3.97 15.35
CA ASN A 263 13.17 -3.25 15.21
C ASN A 263 12.98 -2.52 13.87
N LEU A 264 13.95 -2.57 12.94
CA LEU A 264 13.90 -1.78 11.71
C LEU A 264 12.90 -2.38 10.72
N GLU A 265 11.74 -1.72 10.54
CA GLU A 265 10.65 -2.23 9.71
C GLU A 265 10.74 -1.82 8.23
N THR A 266 11.25 -0.62 7.94
CA THR A 266 11.20 -0.05 6.58
C THR A 266 12.41 0.82 6.25
N ILE A 267 12.88 0.70 5.00
CA ILE A 267 13.88 1.57 4.38
C ILE A 267 13.28 2.12 3.08
N GLY A 268 13.04 3.42 3.01
CA GLY A 268 12.15 3.95 1.97
C GLY A 268 12.72 4.07 0.55
N ALA A 269 14.05 4.07 0.36
CA ALA A 269 14.68 4.18 -0.95
C ALA A 269 15.63 3.00 -1.28
N GLY A 270 16.70 2.80 -0.53
CA GLY A 270 17.68 1.76 -0.87
C GLY A 270 18.48 1.24 0.33
N PHE A 271 18.84 -0.03 0.30
CA PHE A 271 19.65 -0.74 1.28
C PHE A 271 20.97 -1.18 0.65
N LYS A 272 22.09 -0.92 1.33
CA LYS A 272 23.41 -1.21 0.81
C LYS A 272 24.41 -1.59 1.90
N ILE A 273 24.95 -2.81 1.80
CA ILE A 273 26.11 -3.27 2.58
C ILE A 273 27.18 -3.74 1.60
N GLU A 274 28.25 -2.95 1.46
CA GLU A 274 29.30 -3.28 0.48
C GLU A 274 30.74 -3.13 0.96
N ASN A 275 31.62 -3.92 0.34
CA ASN A 275 33.08 -3.82 0.50
C ASN A 275 33.56 -3.94 1.96
N THR A 276 32.82 -4.68 2.81
CA THR A 276 33.14 -4.85 4.24
C THR A 276 33.93 -6.12 4.52
N SER A 277 34.46 -6.23 5.75
CA SER A 277 35.13 -7.43 6.28
C SER A 277 34.25 -8.27 7.21
N ILE A 278 32.94 -8.00 7.30
CA ILE A 278 32.00 -8.70 8.19
C ILE A 278 31.99 -10.21 7.91
N THR A 279 31.88 -11.01 8.97
CA THR A 279 31.74 -12.48 8.87
C THR A 279 30.30 -12.95 8.89
N SER A 280 29.39 -12.14 9.44
CA SER A 280 27.98 -12.45 9.58
C SER A 280 27.12 -11.19 9.58
N ILE A 281 25.91 -11.31 9.04
CA ILE A 281 24.80 -10.39 9.32
C ILE A 281 23.85 -11.11 10.30
N ILE A 282 23.36 -10.37 11.29
CA ILE A 282 22.38 -10.83 12.27
C ILE A 282 21.26 -9.78 12.31
N GLY A 283 20.01 -10.17 12.50
CA GLY A 283 18.89 -9.24 12.73
C GLY A 283 18.20 -8.77 11.44
N PHE A 284 17.72 -7.53 11.36
CA PHE A 284 16.77 -7.06 10.32
C PHE A 284 15.51 -7.93 10.22
N ASN A 285 15.17 -8.68 11.27
CA ASN A 285 14.11 -9.69 11.21
C ASN A 285 12.73 -9.09 10.97
N LEU A 286 12.49 -7.85 11.42
CA LEU A 286 11.25 -7.12 11.18
C LEU A 286 11.27 -6.25 9.91
N LEU A 287 12.38 -6.24 9.13
CA LEU A 287 12.47 -5.44 7.91
C LEU A 287 11.53 -6.01 6.84
N LYS A 288 10.43 -5.31 6.58
CA LYS A 288 9.38 -5.73 5.64
C LYS A 288 9.68 -5.37 4.20
N SER A 289 10.26 -4.20 3.98
CA SER A 289 10.39 -3.63 2.63
C SER A 289 11.54 -2.65 2.46
N VAL A 290 12.08 -2.63 1.25
CA VAL A 290 13.04 -1.62 0.77
C VAL A 290 12.51 -0.96 -0.50
N GLY A 291 12.54 0.38 -0.54
CA GLY A 291 12.33 1.14 -1.78
C GLY A 291 10.94 1.72 -2.03
N VAL A 292 9.97 1.42 -1.17
CA VAL A 292 8.52 1.69 -1.36
C VAL A 292 8.11 3.16 -1.33
N ASN A 293 8.97 4.07 -0.88
CA ASN A 293 8.63 5.49 -0.65
C ASN A 293 9.28 6.45 -1.66
N PHE A 294 10.22 5.99 -2.50
CA PHE A 294 11.04 6.87 -3.35
C PHE A 294 11.21 6.33 -4.79
N PHE A 295 11.14 7.25 -5.75
CA PHE A 295 11.19 6.96 -7.18
C PHE A 295 12.57 7.30 -7.76
N GLY A 296 13.25 6.32 -8.36
CA GLY A 296 14.54 6.49 -9.05
C GLY A 296 15.15 5.16 -9.47
N ASP A 297 16.00 5.18 -10.50
CA ASP A 297 16.76 4.04 -11.03
C ASP A 297 18.04 3.79 -10.19
N GLU A 298 17.95 3.89 -8.86
CA GLU A 298 19.08 3.67 -7.95
C GLU A 298 18.94 2.27 -7.32
N ASP A 299 19.89 1.38 -7.63
CA ASP A 299 19.94 -0.04 -7.23
C ASP A 299 19.51 -0.26 -5.76
N LYS A 300 18.29 -0.80 -5.55
CA LYS A 300 17.57 -0.62 -4.27
C LYS A 300 17.94 -1.61 -3.18
N PHE A 301 18.43 -2.81 -3.47
CA PHE A 301 19.01 -3.70 -2.45
C PHE A 301 20.34 -4.26 -2.92
N ILE A 302 21.44 -3.88 -2.27
CA ILE A 302 22.78 -4.34 -2.59
C ILE A 302 23.42 -4.98 -1.35
N LEU A 303 23.72 -6.27 -1.43
CA LEU A 303 24.63 -6.95 -0.52
C LEU A 303 25.83 -7.46 -1.33
N SER A 304 26.92 -6.69 -1.41
CA SER A 304 27.99 -6.98 -2.37
C SER A 304 29.43 -6.86 -1.86
N ASN A 305 30.32 -7.67 -2.43
CA ASN A 305 31.77 -7.61 -2.18
C ASN A 305 32.19 -7.85 -0.71
N ASN A 306 31.35 -8.48 0.11
CA ASN A 306 31.66 -8.80 1.50
C ASN A 306 32.34 -10.18 1.55
N SER A 307 33.60 -10.25 1.12
CA SER A 307 34.31 -11.53 0.87
C SER A 307 34.52 -12.45 2.09
N ASN A 308 34.31 -11.92 3.30
CA ASN A 308 34.38 -12.67 4.56
C ASN A 308 33.00 -13.16 5.06
N LEU A 309 31.89 -12.73 4.45
CA LEU A 309 30.54 -13.04 4.90
C LEU A 309 30.22 -14.52 4.70
N VAL A 310 29.98 -15.24 5.80
CA VAL A 310 29.66 -16.68 5.82
C VAL A 310 28.16 -16.92 5.99
N THR A 311 27.51 -16.19 6.90
CA THR A 311 26.11 -16.43 7.31
C THR A 311 25.32 -15.13 7.41
N VAL A 312 24.08 -15.15 6.94
CA VAL A 312 23.09 -14.08 7.19
C VAL A 312 21.93 -14.72 7.96
N ASN A 313 21.80 -14.37 9.25
CA ASN A 313 20.71 -14.81 10.12
C ASN A 313 19.79 -13.62 10.36
N GLY A 314 18.89 -13.37 9.40
CA GLY A 314 18.13 -12.14 9.35
C GLY A 314 17.01 -12.15 8.31
N PHE A 315 16.38 -10.98 8.11
CA PHE A 315 15.42 -10.72 7.02
C PHE A 315 14.16 -11.62 7.03
N ARG A 316 13.80 -12.20 8.18
CA ARG A 316 12.66 -13.13 8.32
C ARG A 316 11.30 -12.57 7.87
N SER A 317 11.03 -11.27 7.98
CA SER A 317 9.79 -10.66 7.48
C SER A 317 9.96 -9.93 6.14
N PHE A 318 11.05 -10.16 5.40
CA PHE A 318 11.41 -9.37 4.22
C PHE A 318 10.68 -9.84 2.96
N LEU A 319 9.76 -9.01 2.46
CA LEU A 319 8.78 -9.38 1.42
C LEU A 319 8.74 -8.43 0.22
N LEU A 320 9.45 -7.29 0.22
CA LEU A 320 9.35 -6.35 -0.90
C LEU A 320 10.65 -5.58 -1.17
N VAL A 321 11.12 -5.67 -2.41
CA VAL A 321 12.15 -4.78 -2.99
C VAL A 321 11.56 -4.08 -4.20
N ASP A 322 11.29 -2.78 -4.08
CA ASP A 322 10.63 -1.99 -5.14
C ASP A 322 11.58 -1.58 -6.29
N ALA A 323 12.63 -2.35 -6.57
CA ALA A 323 13.45 -2.34 -7.81
C ALA A 323 14.46 -3.52 -7.76
N ASP A 324 15.72 -3.28 -8.13
CA ASP A 324 16.75 -4.29 -8.32
C ASP A 324 17.25 -4.89 -6.99
N PHE A 325 17.45 -6.20 -7.00
CA PHE A 325 17.93 -7.01 -5.87
C PHE A 325 19.26 -7.67 -6.24
N GLU A 326 20.36 -7.12 -5.72
CA GLU A 326 21.72 -7.54 -6.00
C GLU A 326 22.39 -8.21 -4.79
N VAL A 327 22.76 -9.48 -4.93
CA VAL A 327 23.55 -10.21 -3.95
C VAL A 327 24.76 -10.81 -4.65
N GLN A 328 25.90 -10.13 -4.56
CA GLN A 328 27.05 -10.40 -5.45
C GLN A 328 28.41 -10.46 -4.76
N ASN A 329 29.30 -11.34 -5.20
CA ASN A 329 30.69 -11.40 -4.74
C ASN A 329 30.87 -11.72 -3.24
N ASN A 330 29.88 -12.29 -2.56
CA ASN A 330 29.98 -12.76 -1.18
C ASN A 330 30.50 -14.21 -1.16
N THR A 331 31.74 -14.38 -1.61
CA THR A 331 32.29 -15.64 -2.16
C THR A 331 32.34 -16.85 -1.23
N ILE A 332 32.12 -16.67 0.07
CA ILE A 332 32.10 -17.76 1.06
C ILE A 332 30.78 -17.91 1.81
N MET A 333 29.74 -17.16 1.43
CA MET A 333 28.41 -17.23 2.03
C MET A 333 27.80 -18.61 1.73
N SER A 334 27.51 -19.39 2.78
CA SER A 334 27.04 -20.78 2.67
C SER A 334 25.55 -20.97 2.96
N ASP A 335 24.88 -19.90 3.40
CA ASP A 335 23.47 -19.90 3.74
C ASP A 335 22.73 -18.80 2.97
N CYS A 336 21.75 -19.22 2.19
CA CYS A 336 20.87 -18.40 1.35
C CYS A 336 19.41 -18.36 1.86
N SER A 337 19.11 -19.06 2.96
CA SER A 337 17.74 -19.18 3.50
C SER A 337 17.09 -17.81 3.76
N TRP A 338 17.86 -16.84 4.25
CA TRP A 338 17.42 -15.45 4.49
C TRP A 338 16.78 -14.73 3.29
N MET A 339 16.98 -15.21 2.05
CA MET A 339 16.32 -14.67 0.85
C MET A 339 14.99 -15.34 0.52
N CYS A 340 14.65 -16.47 1.15
CA CYS A 340 13.55 -17.32 0.72
C CYS A 340 12.19 -16.64 0.80
N ASN A 341 11.90 -15.91 1.88
CA ASN A 341 10.62 -15.21 2.02
C ASN A 341 10.46 -14.14 0.92
N LEU A 342 11.52 -13.39 0.60
CA LEU A 342 11.49 -12.43 -0.51
C LEU A 342 11.33 -13.10 -1.89
N LEU A 343 11.98 -14.25 -2.11
CA LEU A 343 12.02 -14.92 -3.42
C LEU A 343 10.81 -15.81 -3.71
N ASN A 344 10.15 -16.35 -2.68
CA ASN A 344 8.95 -17.18 -2.81
C ASN A 344 7.66 -16.36 -2.65
N ASN A 345 7.59 -15.56 -1.59
CA ASN A 345 6.36 -14.97 -1.06
C ASN A 345 6.32 -13.45 -1.28
N GLY A 346 7.49 -12.85 -1.51
CA GLY A 346 7.68 -11.44 -1.74
C GLY A 346 7.60 -11.01 -3.21
N GLU A 347 7.81 -9.71 -3.42
CA GLU A 347 7.80 -9.06 -4.72
C GLU A 347 9.12 -8.30 -4.94
N ILE A 348 9.74 -8.51 -6.10
CA ILE A 348 10.92 -7.78 -6.57
C ILE A 348 10.55 -7.08 -7.88
N ASN A 349 10.44 -5.76 -7.86
CA ASN A 349 9.95 -4.97 -9.00
C ASN A 349 11.01 -4.64 -10.06
N GLY A 350 12.27 -5.02 -9.83
CA GLY A 350 13.40 -4.81 -10.74
C GLY A 350 14.14 -6.09 -11.12
N VAL A 351 15.42 -5.95 -11.45
CA VAL A 351 16.29 -7.05 -11.85
C VAL A 351 16.81 -7.83 -10.64
N VAL A 352 16.72 -9.16 -10.69
CA VAL A 352 17.36 -10.05 -9.71
C VAL A 352 18.76 -10.43 -10.20
N ALA A 353 19.79 -10.08 -9.43
CA ALA A 353 21.19 -10.30 -9.76
C ALA A 353 21.95 -10.97 -8.60
N ILE A 354 21.76 -12.29 -8.46
CA ILE A 354 22.43 -13.14 -7.47
C ILE A 354 23.58 -13.88 -8.17
N THR A 355 24.84 -13.50 -7.94
CA THR A 355 26.01 -14.12 -8.62
C THR A 355 27.30 -14.13 -7.78
N ASN A 356 28.20 -15.09 -8.04
CA ASN A 356 29.54 -15.15 -7.45
C ASN A 356 29.58 -15.10 -5.90
N ASN A 357 28.59 -15.69 -5.25
CA ASN A 357 28.57 -15.94 -3.81
C ASN A 357 29.16 -17.34 -3.51
N GLY A 358 29.07 -17.81 -2.27
CA GLY A 358 29.41 -19.20 -1.94
C GLY A 358 28.46 -20.23 -2.57
N ALA A 359 28.75 -21.51 -2.30
CA ALA A 359 28.02 -22.63 -2.89
C ALA A 359 26.52 -22.59 -2.54
N GLU A 360 25.67 -22.98 -3.50
CA GLU A 360 24.19 -22.93 -3.41
C GLU A 360 23.58 -21.52 -3.23
N CYS A 361 24.41 -20.47 -3.17
CA CYS A 361 23.98 -19.07 -2.98
C CYS A 361 24.18 -18.19 -4.25
N SER A 362 24.48 -18.80 -5.40
CA SER A 362 24.93 -18.11 -6.63
C SER A 362 24.01 -18.24 -7.85
N ASP A 363 22.85 -18.87 -7.69
CA ASP A 363 21.88 -19.08 -8.76
C ASP A 363 20.47 -19.01 -8.17
N VAL A 364 19.64 -18.10 -8.69
CA VAL A 364 18.29 -17.83 -8.15
C VAL A 364 17.36 -19.05 -8.24
N ALA A 365 17.50 -19.89 -9.28
CA ALA A 365 16.65 -21.07 -9.44
C ALA A 365 17.05 -22.18 -8.44
N GLN A 366 18.35 -22.35 -8.15
CA GLN A 366 18.83 -23.26 -7.10
C GLN A 366 18.38 -22.82 -5.71
N ILE A 367 18.37 -21.50 -5.44
CA ILE A 367 17.88 -20.97 -4.17
C ILE A 367 16.39 -21.25 -4.02
N ILE A 368 15.56 -20.90 -5.01
CA ILE A 368 14.10 -21.14 -4.97
C ILE A 368 13.77 -22.65 -4.90
N GLU A 369 14.56 -23.53 -5.53
CA GLU A 369 14.41 -24.98 -5.37
C GLU A 369 14.72 -25.45 -3.93
N LYS A 370 15.68 -24.82 -3.25
CA LYS A 370 16.04 -25.11 -1.85
C LYS A 370 15.10 -24.48 -0.83
N CYS A 371 14.44 -23.38 -1.17
CA CYS A 371 13.55 -22.67 -0.26
C CYS A 371 12.25 -23.42 0.08
N ASN A 372 11.88 -24.42 -0.72
CA ASN A 372 10.55 -25.04 -0.78
C ASN A 372 9.42 -24.01 -1.07
N PRO A 373 8.24 -24.42 -1.56
CA PRO A 373 7.06 -23.53 -1.53
C PRO A 373 6.66 -23.26 -0.09
N ASP A 374 6.11 -22.07 0.15
CA ASP A 374 5.22 -21.75 1.28
C ASP A 374 3.93 -22.59 1.14
N PHE A 375 3.58 -23.37 2.16
CA PHE A 375 2.50 -24.36 2.10
C PHE A 375 1.17 -23.82 2.65
N ASP A 376 1.16 -23.25 3.85
CA ASP A 376 -0.02 -22.64 4.49
C ASP A 376 -0.36 -21.25 3.92
N ASN A 377 0.60 -20.56 3.29
CA ASN A 377 0.52 -19.21 2.73
C ASN A 377 0.53 -18.08 3.79
N ASP A 378 1.17 -18.28 4.94
CA ASP A 378 1.34 -17.25 5.99
C ASP A 378 2.34 -16.14 5.59
N GLY A 379 3.21 -16.40 4.61
CA GLY A 379 4.26 -15.50 4.13
C GLY A 379 5.69 -15.89 4.51
N ILE A 380 5.89 -16.97 5.26
CA ILE A 380 7.16 -17.61 5.60
C ILE A 380 7.35 -18.84 4.70
N ALA A 381 8.56 -19.04 4.19
CA ALA A 381 8.87 -20.21 3.39
C ALA A 381 9.22 -21.40 4.29
N ASN A 382 8.74 -22.60 3.98
CA ASN A 382 8.93 -23.86 4.71
C ASN A 382 10.39 -24.26 5.05
N VAL A 383 11.41 -23.61 4.49
CA VAL A 383 12.82 -23.80 4.93
C VAL A 383 13.21 -22.93 6.15
N ILE A 384 12.37 -21.95 6.51
CA ILE A 384 12.49 -21.04 7.65
C ILE A 384 11.44 -21.36 8.71
N ASP A 385 10.34 -21.98 8.31
CA ASP A 385 9.23 -22.32 9.20
C ASP A 385 9.60 -23.34 10.29
N GLU A 386 8.82 -23.34 11.36
CA GLU A 386 8.86 -24.31 12.45
C GLU A 386 7.55 -25.13 12.58
N ASP A 387 6.50 -24.78 11.80
CA ASP A 387 5.17 -25.42 11.72
C ASP A 387 4.62 -25.27 10.29
N ASP A 388 4.96 -26.21 9.41
CA ASP A 388 4.85 -26.08 7.94
C ASP A 388 3.40 -26.02 7.37
N ASP A 389 2.37 -26.36 8.15
CA ASP A 389 0.94 -26.28 7.77
C ASP A 389 0.04 -25.55 8.79
N ASN A 390 0.60 -25.12 9.92
CA ASN A 390 -0.03 -24.27 10.94
C ASN A 390 -1.23 -24.92 11.66
N ASP A 391 -1.30 -26.25 11.71
CA ASP A 391 -2.26 -27.00 12.53
C ASP A 391 -1.98 -26.85 14.06
N GLY A 392 -0.78 -26.36 14.42
CA GLY A 392 -0.36 -26.11 15.79
C GLY A 392 0.36 -27.27 16.48
N ILE A 393 0.68 -28.34 15.74
CA ILE A 393 1.72 -29.30 16.08
C ILE A 393 3.07 -28.61 15.73
N LEU A 394 4.10 -29.30 15.26
CA LEU A 394 5.44 -28.74 14.98
C LEU A 394 6.16 -29.80 14.18
N ASP A 395 6.74 -29.46 13.01
CA ASP A 395 7.53 -30.35 12.15
C ASP A 395 8.39 -31.39 12.91
N ALA A 396 8.99 -30.97 14.01
CA ALA A 396 9.81 -31.79 14.89
C ALA A 396 9.09 -33.05 15.45
N LEU A 397 7.76 -33.05 15.52
CA LEU A 397 6.86 -34.09 16.02
C LEU A 397 6.32 -34.96 14.89
N GLU A 398 5.98 -34.39 13.72
CA GLU A 398 5.62 -35.17 12.51
C GLU A 398 6.82 -35.70 11.72
N GLY A 399 8.05 -35.48 12.19
CA GLY A 399 9.25 -36.06 11.57
C GLY A 399 9.91 -35.21 10.48
N ASN A 400 9.61 -33.90 10.43
CA ASN A 400 10.26 -32.86 9.62
C ASN A 400 10.26 -33.22 8.12
N GLY A 401 9.08 -33.46 7.54
CA GLY A 401 8.94 -33.86 6.15
C GLY A 401 9.46 -35.26 5.77
N ASN A 402 9.68 -36.18 6.74
CA ASN A 402 10.18 -37.54 6.48
C ASN A 402 9.19 -38.67 6.85
N LEU A 403 8.09 -38.36 7.52
CA LEU A 403 6.95 -39.25 7.76
C LEU A 403 5.86 -38.93 6.74
N ASP A 404 5.04 -39.92 6.39
CA ASP A 404 3.94 -39.88 5.42
C ASP A 404 3.03 -41.05 5.81
N THR A 405 2.05 -40.77 6.68
CA THR A 405 1.30 -41.76 7.44
C THR A 405 0.27 -42.51 6.58
N ASP A 406 -0.55 -41.82 5.79
CA ASP A 406 -1.51 -42.44 4.87
C ASP A 406 -0.87 -42.92 3.54
N SER A 407 0.35 -42.49 3.22
CA SER A 407 1.10 -42.77 1.99
C SER A 407 0.50 -42.17 0.71
N ASP A 408 -0.22 -41.05 0.79
CA ASP A 408 -0.71 -40.30 -0.38
C ASP A 408 0.40 -39.50 -1.08
N GLY A 409 1.41 -39.07 -0.32
CA GLY A 409 2.61 -38.38 -0.79
C GLY A 409 2.78 -36.94 -0.31
N PHE A 410 1.90 -36.43 0.57
CA PHE A 410 2.23 -35.36 1.49
C PHE A 410 2.90 -35.93 2.75
N PRO A 411 4.00 -35.33 3.24
CA PRO A 411 4.49 -35.65 4.58
C PRO A 411 3.54 -35.13 5.65
N ASP A 412 3.46 -35.81 6.80
CA ASP A 412 2.61 -35.44 7.94
C ASP A 412 2.76 -33.94 8.35
N SER A 413 3.98 -33.35 8.30
CA SER A 413 4.20 -31.90 8.55
C SER A 413 3.78 -30.99 7.38
N LYS A 414 2.84 -31.44 6.54
CA LYS A 414 2.29 -30.78 5.34
C LYS A 414 0.91 -31.38 5.02
N ASP A 415 0.19 -31.85 6.02
CA ASP A 415 -1.12 -32.46 5.85
C ASP A 415 -2.00 -32.20 7.06
N LEU A 416 -3.22 -31.71 6.82
CA LEU A 416 -4.14 -31.32 7.90
C LEU A 416 -5.03 -32.48 8.37
N ASP A 417 -4.83 -33.67 7.80
CA ASP A 417 -5.56 -34.93 8.00
C ASP A 417 -4.60 -36.10 7.69
N SER A 418 -3.54 -36.27 8.51
CA SER A 418 -2.39 -37.16 8.25
C SER A 418 -2.75 -38.65 8.07
N ASP A 419 -3.96 -39.07 8.46
CA ASP A 419 -4.50 -40.43 8.22
C ASP A 419 -5.65 -40.52 7.20
N ASN A 420 -6.19 -39.37 6.77
CA ASN A 420 -7.21 -39.20 5.73
C ASN A 420 -8.61 -39.76 6.09
N ASP A 421 -8.99 -39.82 7.37
CA ASP A 421 -10.34 -40.23 7.80
C ASP A 421 -11.39 -39.11 7.68
N GLY A 422 -10.94 -37.84 7.66
CA GLY A 422 -11.76 -36.64 7.60
C GLY A 422 -12.23 -36.09 8.95
N CYS A 423 -11.53 -36.40 10.04
CA CYS A 423 -11.24 -35.47 11.12
C CYS A 423 -10.05 -34.57 10.70
N LEU A 424 -9.45 -33.81 11.61
CA LEU A 424 -8.36 -32.88 11.29
C LEU A 424 -7.33 -32.89 12.43
N ASP A 425 -6.04 -32.84 12.10
CA ASP A 425 -4.93 -33.12 13.01
C ASP A 425 -4.96 -32.22 14.25
N VAL A 426 -5.21 -30.92 14.06
CA VAL A 426 -5.45 -29.92 15.13
C VAL A 426 -6.50 -30.34 16.16
N ILE A 427 -7.60 -30.97 15.73
CA ILE A 427 -8.68 -31.45 16.61
C ILE A 427 -8.25 -32.71 17.36
N GLU A 428 -7.51 -33.59 16.69
CA GLU A 428 -7.15 -34.91 17.22
C GLU A 428 -5.97 -34.84 18.18
N ALA A 429 -4.98 -34.00 17.88
CA ALA A 429 -3.96 -33.52 18.81
C ALA A 429 -4.58 -32.90 20.07
N GLY A 430 -5.82 -32.40 19.98
CA GLY A 430 -6.59 -31.86 21.12
C GLY A 430 -6.40 -30.36 21.30
N PHE A 431 -6.10 -29.65 20.22
CA PHE A 431 -5.99 -28.20 20.18
C PHE A 431 -7.35 -27.57 19.83
N SER A 432 -7.36 -26.28 19.49
CA SER A 432 -8.59 -25.54 19.20
C SER A 432 -8.60 -25.04 17.77
N ASP A 433 -9.47 -25.64 16.98
CA ASP A 433 -9.99 -25.11 15.73
C ASP A 433 -11.49 -24.89 15.97
N ALA A 434 -11.94 -23.63 15.88
CA ALA A 434 -13.33 -23.25 16.15
C ALA A 434 -14.18 -23.04 14.88
N ASN A 435 -13.53 -23.02 13.71
CA ASN A 435 -14.17 -22.78 12.43
C ASN A 435 -14.23 -24.05 11.53
N ASN A 436 -13.51 -25.11 11.93
CA ASN A 436 -13.30 -26.38 11.25
C ASN A 436 -12.58 -26.26 9.89
N ASP A 437 -11.48 -25.52 9.84
CA ASP A 437 -10.60 -25.37 8.66
C ASP A 437 -9.27 -26.14 8.73
N GLY A 438 -8.92 -26.70 9.89
CA GLY A 438 -7.71 -27.51 10.11
C GLY A 438 -6.52 -26.75 10.67
N VAL A 439 -6.61 -25.42 10.77
CA VAL A 439 -5.56 -24.55 11.29
C VAL A 439 -5.78 -24.26 12.78
N LEU A 440 -4.71 -23.94 13.51
CA LEU A 440 -4.78 -23.59 14.93
C LEU A 440 -5.50 -22.25 15.20
N GLY A 441 -6.84 -22.25 15.22
CA GLY A 441 -7.62 -21.19 15.85
C GLY A 441 -8.85 -20.72 15.07
N ASP A 442 -8.78 -19.46 14.64
CA ASP A 442 -9.86 -18.69 13.99
C ASP A 442 -9.21 -17.59 13.10
N LEU A 443 -8.98 -17.90 11.81
CA LEU A 443 -8.35 -16.99 10.83
C LEU A 443 -8.88 -15.53 10.85
N PRO A 444 -8.03 -14.51 10.58
CA PRO A 444 -6.62 -14.63 10.18
C PRO A 444 -5.69 -14.62 11.38
N ASP A 445 -4.78 -15.58 11.43
CA ASP A 445 -3.83 -15.72 12.52
C ASP A 445 -2.64 -14.75 12.39
N GLU A 446 -2.16 -14.28 13.53
CA GLU A 446 -0.91 -13.53 13.62
C GLU A 446 0.21 -14.53 13.88
N VAL A 447 1.07 -14.70 12.88
CA VAL A 447 2.27 -15.53 12.93
C VAL A 447 3.48 -14.74 13.40
N ASN A 448 4.45 -15.40 14.02
CA ASN A 448 5.74 -14.78 14.35
C ASN A 448 6.79 -14.99 13.24
N ASN A 449 8.04 -14.59 13.47
CA ASN A 449 9.10 -14.69 12.45
C ASN A 449 9.66 -16.11 12.24
N ARG A 450 8.84 -17.14 12.49
CA ARG A 450 9.10 -18.59 12.46
C ARG A 450 7.86 -19.38 12.00
N GLY A 451 6.88 -18.73 11.38
CA GLY A 451 5.55 -19.28 11.06
C GLY A 451 4.61 -19.49 12.23
N LEU A 452 5.11 -19.89 13.41
CA LEU A 452 4.20 -20.26 14.52
C LEU A 452 3.19 -19.17 14.90
N ILE A 453 1.93 -19.57 14.98
CA ILE A 453 0.78 -18.77 15.43
C ILE A 453 0.98 -18.26 16.88
N ILE A 454 0.71 -16.98 17.13
CA ILE A 454 0.90 -16.35 18.47
C ILE A 454 -0.37 -15.88 19.16
N ASN A 455 -1.52 -15.88 18.47
CA ASN A 455 -2.82 -15.54 19.07
C ASN A 455 -3.44 -16.71 19.84
N GLU A 456 -3.14 -17.96 19.48
CA GLU A 456 -3.68 -19.15 20.15
C GLU A 456 -2.77 -19.77 21.21
N VAL A 457 -3.42 -20.42 22.20
CA VAL A 457 -2.74 -20.95 23.39
C VAL A 457 -2.98 -22.44 23.60
N SER A 458 -3.65 -23.13 22.68
CA SER A 458 -3.96 -24.57 22.74
C SER A 458 -2.83 -25.42 22.15
N GLY A 459 -2.31 -25.05 20.98
CA GLY A 459 -1.21 -25.70 20.26
C GLY A 459 0.18 -25.53 20.87
N TYR A 460 1.19 -25.99 20.12
CA TYR A 460 2.61 -26.05 20.49
C TYR A 460 2.88 -26.78 21.81
N LYS A 461 2.08 -27.82 22.06
CA LYS A 461 2.18 -28.74 23.21
C LYS A 461 2.28 -30.17 22.71
N SER A 462 2.44 -31.11 23.63
CA SER A 462 2.36 -32.55 23.28
C SER A 462 0.95 -32.87 22.76
N PRO A 463 0.81 -33.42 21.54
CA PRO A 463 -0.45 -33.92 21.00
C PRO A 463 -1.06 -35.04 21.85
N SER A 464 -2.34 -35.33 21.60
CA SER A 464 -3.08 -36.37 22.29
C SER A 464 -2.76 -37.78 21.75
N ASP A 465 -2.68 -38.72 22.68
CA ASP A 465 -2.58 -40.17 22.47
C ASP A 465 -3.57 -40.77 23.48
N LYS A 466 -4.82 -41.00 23.04
CA LYS A 466 -5.96 -41.38 23.89
C LYS A 466 -5.89 -42.86 24.30
N ASP A 467 -5.34 -43.74 23.46
CA ASP A 467 -5.25 -45.17 23.73
C ASP A 467 -3.92 -45.59 24.41
N MET A 468 -2.92 -44.70 24.40
CA MET A 468 -1.56 -44.83 24.93
C MET A 468 -0.68 -45.84 24.17
N ASN A 469 -0.86 -45.97 22.85
CA ASN A 469 -0.07 -46.87 22.01
C ASN A 469 1.25 -46.25 21.50
N ALA A 470 1.45 -44.94 21.68
CA ALA A 470 2.60 -44.13 21.26
C ALA A 470 2.69 -43.83 19.74
N ILE A 471 1.59 -43.99 19.02
CA ILE A 471 1.19 -43.21 17.84
C ILE A 471 0.27 -42.10 18.39
N PHE A 472 0.28 -40.90 17.81
CA PHE A 472 -0.66 -39.85 18.22
C PHE A 472 -2.00 -40.03 17.53
N ASP A 473 -3.08 -39.49 18.12
CA ASP A 473 -4.44 -39.72 17.62
C ASP A 473 -4.64 -39.22 16.17
N PHE A 474 -3.91 -38.18 15.74
CA PHE A 474 -3.94 -37.61 14.38
C PHE A 474 -3.30 -38.51 13.29
N GLN A 475 -3.01 -39.78 13.62
CA GLN A 475 -2.32 -40.72 12.75
C GLN A 475 -3.05 -42.09 12.73
N GLU A 476 -4.37 -42.12 13.01
CA GLU A 476 -5.21 -43.33 13.19
C GLU A 476 -6.72 -43.20 12.77
N ASP A 477 -7.11 -43.68 11.58
CA ASP A 477 -8.53 -43.71 11.08
C ASP A 477 -9.61 -44.26 12.06
N THR A 478 -10.63 -43.43 12.35
CA THR A 478 -11.73 -43.67 13.31
C THR A 478 -13.19 -43.41 12.84
N LEU A 479 -13.50 -42.86 11.66
CA LEU A 479 -14.85 -42.29 11.34
C LEU A 479 -15.92 -43.15 10.57
N PRO A 480 -17.26 -42.82 10.66
CA PRO A 480 -18.38 -43.57 10.05
C PRO A 480 -18.94 -43.05 8.68
N ASN A 481 -19.68 -43.87 7.91
CA ASN A 481 -20.02 -43.63 6.47
C ASN A 481 -21.53 -43.60 6.09
N PRO A 482 -22.08 -42.54 5.42
CA PRO A 482 -23.53 -42.34 5.22
C PRO A 482 -24.18 -42.57 3.83
N GLY A 483 -23.47 -42.67 2.69
CA GLY A 483 -24.06 -42.87 1.34
C GLY A 483 -24.03 -41.69 0.33
N GLU A 484 -24.81 -41.78 -0.76
CA GLU A 484 -24.77 -40.90 -1.97
C GLU A 484 -26.11 -40.17 -2.31
N ASN A 485 -26.10 -39.14 -3.20
CA ASN A 485 -27.26 -38.26 -3.54
C ASN A 485 -28.09 -38.68 -4.79
N ASN A 486 -29.36 -38.26 -4.92
CA ASN A 486 -30.27 -38.64 -6.05
C ASN A 486 -31.45 -37.63 -6.36
N ALA A 487 -32.34 -37.88 -7.34
CA ALA A 487 -33.53 -37.03 -7.66
C ALA A 487 -34.68 -37.73 -8.45
N ILE A 488 -35.93 -37.22 -8.40
CA ILE A 488 -37.11 -37.81 -9.10
C ILE A 488 -38.25 -36.81 -9.46
N GLU A 489 -38.83 -36.90 -10.67
CA GLU A 489 -40.02 -36.12 -11.09
C GLU A 489 -41.33 -36.94 -10.97
N LEU A 490 -42.42 -36.32 -10.53
CA LEU A 490 -43.68 -36.99 -10.19
C LEU A 490 -44.93 -36.28 -10.72
N CYS A 491 -46.05 -36.99 -10.74
CA CYS A 491 -47.40 -36.43 -10.84
C CYS A 491 -48.12 -36.59 -9.50
N THR A 492 -49.15 -35.78 -9.23
CA THR A 492 -49.95 -35.81 -7.97
C THR A 492 -50.73 -37.12 -7.72
N ASN A 493 -50.58 -38.11 -8.60
CA ASN A 493 -51.20 -39.44 -8.53
C ASN A 493 -50.19 -40.61 -8.44
N SER A 494 -48.89 -40.33 -8.27
CA SER A 494 -47.85 -41.34 -8.02
C SER A 494 -48.05 -42.11 -6.69
N GLY A 495 -47.36 -43.24 -6.55
CA GLY A 495 -47.34 -44.06 -5.31
C GLY A 495 -46.15 -43.76 -4.39
N ASN A 496 -46.16 -44.34 -3.18
CA ASN A 496 -45.13 -44.15 -2.15
C ASN A 496 -43.77 -44.78 -2.54
N ILE A 497 -42.67 -44.19 -2.05
CA ILE A 497 -41.28 -44.53 -2.38
C ILE A 497 -40.42 -44.52 -1.10
N ASP A 498 -39.48 -45.44 -0.96
CA ASP A 498 -38.48 -45.46 0.14
C ASP A 498 -37.20 -44.74 -0.32
N LEU A 499 -36.85 -43.63 0.35
CA LEU A 499 -35.72 -42.78 -0.01
C LEU A 499 -34.37 -43.36 0.46
N PHE A 500 -34.32 -44.22 1.48
CA PHE A 500 -33.05 -44.82 1.93
C PHE A 500 -32.47 -45.79 0.90
N THR A 501 -33.34 -46.47 0.15
CA THR A 501 -32.92 -47.34 -0.97
C THR A 501 -32.25 -46.58 -2.12
N LEU A 502 -32.27 -45.24 -2.11
CA LEU A 502 -31.68 -44.39 -3.13
C LEU A 502 -30.28 -43.86 -2.78
N LEU A 503 -29.75 -44.20 -1.58
CA LEU A 503 -28.46 -43.73 -1.04
C LEU A 503 -27.25 -44.66 -1.28
N GLY A 504 -27.45 -45.85 -1.88
CA GLY A 504 -26.35 -46.78 -2.24
C GLY A 504 -26.08 -47.92 -1.23
N GLU A 505 -25.29 -48.93 -1.65
CA GLU A 505 -25.14 -50.21 -0.91
C GLU A 505 -24.14 -50.18 0.26
N LYS A 506 -23.36 -49.11 0.43
CA LYS A 506 -22.33 -48.98 1.47
C LYS A 506 -22.72 -48.08 2.65
N ALA A 507 -23.95 -47.55 2.69
CA ALA A 507 -24.39 -46.62 3.73
C ALA A 507 -24.61 -47.34 5.07
N ASP A 508 -24.02 -46.84 6.15
CA ASP A 508 -24.20 -47.39 7.49
C ASP A 508 -25.61 -47.04 8.05
N PRO A 509 -26.25 -47.99 8.78
CA PRO A 509 -27.56 -47.79 9.36
C PRO A 509 -27.48 -47.09 10.72
N GLY A 510 -28.27 -46.03 10.92
CA GLY A 510 -28.40 -45.36 12.22
C GLY A 510 -28.68 -43.86 12.17
N GLY A 511 -28.67 -43.26 10.98
CA GLY A 511 -28.88 -41.84 10.77
C GLY A 511 -30.34 -41.36 10.80
N VAL A 512 -30.53 -40.04 10.67
CA VAL A 512 -31.81 -39.35 10.82
C VAL A 512 -32.17 -38.56 9.54
N TRP A 513 -33.45 -38.54 9.17
CA TRP A 513 -33.98 -37.85 7.98
C TRP A 513 -34.56 -36.45 8.26
N PHE A 514 -34.29 -35.48 7.39
CA PHE A 514 -34.89 -34.13 7.39
C PHE A 514 -35.25 -33.63 5.98
N PRO A 515 -36.43 -33.03 5.72
CA PRO A 515 -37.59 -32.95 6.61
C PRO A 515 -38.11 -34.33 7.01
N ALA A 516 -38.69 -34.44 8.22
CA ALA A 516 -39.21 -35.71 8.70
C ALA A 516 -40.37 -36.21 7.80
N LEU A 517 -40.14 -37.34 7.14
CA LEU A 517 -41.08 -37.99 6.23
C LEU A 517 -42.30 -38.52 6.99
N LYS A 518 -43.51 -38.20 6.53
CA LYS A 518 -44.75 -38.57 7.25
C LYS A 518 -45.08 -40.06 7.15
N GLY A 519 -44.47 -40.78 6.21
CA GLY A 519 -44.55 -42.24 6.12
C GLY A 519 -43.79 -42.99 7.23
N GLY A 520 -42.85 -42.32 7.92
CA GLY A 520 -41.90 -42.96 8.83
C GLY A 520 -40.73 -43.64 8.10
N GLU A 521 -39.65 -43.91 8.83
CA GLU A 521 -38.48 -44.74 8.42
C GLU A 521 -38.06 -44.64 6.93
N GLY A 522 -37.95 -43.42 6.38
CA GLY A 522 -37.47 -43.18 5.01
C GLY A 522 -38.53 -43.14 3.90
N ILE A 523 -39.82 -43.30 4.18
CA ILE A 523 -40.86 -43.44 3.14
C ILE A 523 -41.55 -42.10 2.79
N PHE A 524 -41.44 -41.68 1.52
CA PHE A 524 -42.10 -40.52 0.90
C PHE A 524 -43.46 -40.89 0.26
N ASP A 525 -44.50 -40.08 0.51
CA ASP A 525 -45.84 -40.22 -0.07
C ASP A 525 -46.25 -38.98 -0.90
N PRO A 526 -46.37 -39.07 -2.24
CA PRO A 526 -46.73 -37.95 -3.12
C PRO A 526 -48.10 -37.29 -2.86
N LYS A 527 -48.92 -37.83 -1.94
CA LYS A 527 -50.21 -37.28 -1.52
C LYS A 527 -50.16 -36.54 -0.19
N SER A 528 -49.14 -36.75 0.63
CA SER A 528 -49.07 -36.19 1.99
C SER A 528 -47.74 -35.48 2.30
N ASP A 529 -46.68 -35.82 1.57
CA ASP A 529 -45.42 -35.08 1.51
C ASP A 529 -45.42 -34.13 0.29
N SER A 530 -44.68 -33.02 0.40
CA SER A 530 -44.62 -31.99 -0.63
C SER A 530 -43.41 -32.20 -1.55
N PRO A 531 -43.45 -31.79 -2.83
CA PRO A 531 -42.25 -31.76 -3.66
C PRO A 531 -41.18 -30.83 -3.05
N GLY A 532 -39.94 -31.30 -2.99
CA GLY A 532 -38.81 -30.62 -2.35
C GLY A 532 -37.65 -31.59 -2.07
N THR A 533 -36.68 -31.16 -1.26
CA THR A 533 -35.43 -31.89 -0.97
C THR A 533 -35.44 -32.55 0.43
N TYR A 534 -34.85 -33.76 0.54
CA TYR A 534 -34.75 -34.57 1.78
C TYR A 534 -33.32 -35.06 2.02
N THR A 535 -32.85 -35.11 3.27
CA THR A 535 -31.46 -35.37 3.69
C THR A 535 -31.37 -36.44 4.80
N TYR A 536 -30.34 -37.30 4.80
CA TYR A 536 -30.03 -38.34 5.82
C TYR A 536 -28.64 -38.12 6.45
N THR A 537 -28.52 -38.15 7.79
CA THR A 537 -27.28 -37.77 8.53
C THR A 537 -26.89 -38.74 9.65
N GLN A 538 -25.60 -39.06 9.81
CA GLN A 538 -25.00 -39.78 10.96
C GLN A 538 -23.97 -38.90 11.71
N THR A 539 -23.79 -39.09 13.02
CA THR A 539 -23.06 -38.16 13.89
C THR A 539 -22.09 -38.87 14.85
N ASP A 540 -20.83 -38.42 14.87
CA ASP A 540 -19.84 -38.66 15.91
C ASP A 540 -19.83 -37.50 16.95
N ALA A 541 -19.23 -37.73 18.13
CA ALA A 541 -19.21 -36.77 19.24
C ALA A 541 -18.06 -35.74 19.21
N LEU A 542 -17.00 -35.97 18.43
CA LEU A 542 -15.83 -35.09 18.27
C LEU A 542 -15.74 -34.54 16.84
N CYS A 543 -15.73 -35.40 15.82
CA CYS A 543 -15.49 -35.00 14.42
C CYS A 543 -16.78 -34.73 13.59
N GLY A 544 -17.90 -34.45 14.26
CA GLY A 544 -19.12 -33.96 13.58
C GLY A 544 -19.99 -35.02 12.88
N SER A 545 -20.52 -34.72 11.68
CA SER A 545 -21.58 -35.54 11.06
C SER A 545 -21.59 -35.54 9.53
N LYS A 546 -21.57 -36.73 8.88
CA LYS A 546 -21.58 -36.92 7.41
C LYS A 546 -23.03 -37.23 6.90
N SER A 547 -23.43 -36.82 5.67
CA SER A 547 -24.85 -36.89 5.17
C SER A 547 -25.08 -36.96 3.64
N ALA A 548 -26.31 -37.27 3.16
CA ALA A 548 -26.72 -37.41 1.73
C ALA A 548 -28.22 -37.01 1.40
N GLN A 549 -28.63 -36.76 0.13
CA GLN A 549 -29.87 -36.01 -0.27
C GLN A 549 -30.71 -36.47 -1.53
N ILE A 550 -32.03 -36.10 -1.64
CA ILE A 550 -33.02 -36.44 -2.74
C ILE A 550 -34.04 -35.29 -3.10
N GLU A 551 -34.47 -35.03 -4.38
CA GLU A 551 -35.35 -33.87 -4.87
C GLU A 551 -36.64 -34.16 -5.74
N VAL A 552 -37.65 -33.23 -5.82
CA VAL A 552 -38.87 -33.16 -6.73
C VAL A 552 -39.36 -31.69 -7.11
N THR A 553 -40.05 -31.42 -8.27
CA THR A 553 -40.39 -30.04 -8.85
C THR A 553 -41.83 -29.79 -9.49
N PHE A 554 -42.21 -28.56 -9.99
CA PHE A 554 -43.50 -28.16 -10.70
C PHE A 554 -43.52 -26.80 -11.55
N LEU A 555 -44.65 -26.37 -12.22
CA LEU A 555 -44.75 -25.30 -13.30
C LEU A 555 -46.07 -24.41 -13.43
N SER A 556 -46.08 -23.19 -14.08
CA SER A 556 -47.28 -22.38 -14.56
C SER A 556 -47.00 -21.12 -15.49
N ARG A 557 -47.98 -20.48 -16.23
CA ARG A 557 -47.88 -19.26 -17.16
C ARG A 557 -49.20 -18.55 -17.67
N ILE A 558 -49.27 -17.19 -17.89
CA ILE A 558 -50.15 -16.40 -18.88
C ILE A 558 -49.56 -15.01 -19.38
N THR A 559 -50.31 -14.06 -20.03
CA THR A 559 -49.87 -12.71 -20.57
C THR A 559 -51.02 -11.64 -20.84
N ALA A 560 -50.74 -10.36 -21.27
CA ALA A 560 -51.69 -9.18 -21.35
C ALA A 560 -51.48 -8.09 -22.50
N GLY A 561 -51.89 -6.78 -22.35
CA GLY A 561 -52.03 -5.70 -23.40
C GLY A 561 -51.65 -4.21 -23.03
N GLU A 562 -51.99 -3.13 -23.83
CA GLU A 562 -51.14 -1.87 -23.90
C GLU A 562 -51.76 -0.41 -24.05
N ASP A 563 -51.01 0.63 -23.59
CA ASP A 563 -51.38 2.07 -23.27
C ASP A 563 -50.95 3.21 -24.30
N THR A 564 -51.42 4.50 -24.19
CA THR A 564 -51.14 5.66 -25.14
C THR A 564 -51.34 7.15 -24.59
N GLU A 565 -50.99 8.27 -25.30
CA GLU A 565 -51.18 9.73 -24.89
C GLU A 565 -51.44 10.74 -26.07
N ILE A 566 -52.08 11.92 -25.84
CA ILE A 566 -52.47 12.98 -26.83
C ILE A 566 -52.23 14.45 -26.32
N LEU A 567 -51.97 15.45 -27.18
CA LEU A 567 -51.74 16.87 -26.79
C LEU A 567 -52.55 17.90 -27.62
N SER A 568 -52.95 19.05 -27.04
CA SER A 568 -53.77 20.09 -27.72
C SER A 568 -53.39 21.55 -27.36
N CYS A 569 -53.88 22.52 -28.13
CA CYS A 569 -54.01 23.93 -27.72
C CYS A 569 -55.48 24.25 -27.39
N ILE A 570 -55.76 25.36 -26.70
CA ILE A 570 -57.05 25.64 -25.99
C ILE A 570 -58.32 25.66 -26.88
N GLU A 571 -58.22 25.60 -28.21
CA GLU A 571 -59.35 25.73 -29.15
C GLU A 571 -59.41 24.63 -30.26
N GLN A 572 -59.30 23.34 -29.92
CA GLN A 572 -59.42 22.19 -30.87
C GLN A 572 -60.61 21.25 -30.52
N GLY A 573 -61.09 20.48 -31.51
CA GLY A 573 -62.32 19.66 -31.43
C GLY A 573 -62.17 18.18 -30.95
N PRO A 574 -63.24 17.36 -31.04
CA PRO A 574 -63.33 16.03 -30.38
C PRO A 574 -62.61 14.85 -31.10
N ILE A 575 -62.27 13.81 -30.31
CA ILE A 575 -61.36 12.69 -30.65
C ILE A 575 -61.97 11.34 -30.18
N ASN A 576 -61.60 10.18 -30.77
CA ASN A 576 -62.05 8.83 -30.35
C ASN A 576 -60.91 8.02 -29.68
N LEU A 577 -61.17 7.36 -28.54
CA LEU A 577 -60.14 6.72 -27.70
C LEU A 577 -59.94 5.21 -27.92
N PHE A 578 -60.96 4.43 -28.31
CA PHE A 578 -60.80 2.96 -28.40
C PHE A 578 -59.92 2.52 -29.57
N PHE A 579 -59.97 3.24 -30.68
CA PHE A 579 -59.04 3.03 -31.81
C PHE A 579 -57.64 3.62 -31.56
N SER A 580 -57.35 4.04 -30.33
CA SER A 580 -56.05 4.58 -29.89
C SER A 580 -55.36 3.69 -28.84
N LEU A 581 -55.84 2.46 -28.60
CA LEU A 581 -55.15 1.42 -27.81
C LEU A 581 -54.35 0.45 -28.71
N ASN A 582 -53.28 -0.13 -28.17
CA ASN A 582 -52.42 -1.10 -28.84
C ASN A 582 -52.59 -2.53 -28.29
N GLY A 583 -51.89 -3.52 -28.87
CA GLY A 583 -51.72 -4.86 -28.28
C GLY A 583 -52.78 -5.93 -28.63
N ASN A 584 -53.61 -5.75 -29.67
CA ASN A 584 -54.72 -6.67 -30.02
C ASN A 584 -55.62 -7.05 -28.82
N PRO A 585 -56.15 -6.07 -28.06
CA PRO A 585 -56.88 -6.35 -26.83
C PRO A 585 -58.13 -7.19 -27.11
N SER A 586 -58.32 -8.23 -26.28
CA SER A 586 -59.53 -9.05 -26.30
C SER A 586 -60.79 -8.18 -26.12
N ALA A 587 -61.79 -8.41 -26.96
CA ALA A 587 -63.00 -7.60 -26.96
C ALA A 587 -63.94 -7.98 -25.79
N GLY A 588 -64.51 -6.97 -25.12
CA GLY A 588 -65.47 -7.17 -24.02
C GLY A 588 -65.28 -6.25 -22.81
N GLY A 589 -64.29 -5.37 -22.82
CA GLY A 589 -63.94 -4.52 -21.67
C GLY A 589 -64.67 -3.17 -21.58
N VAL A 590 -64.41 -2.45 -20.48
CA VAL A 590 -65.11 -1.20 -20.09
C VAL A 590 -64.15 -0.04 -19.78
N TRP A 591 -64.56 1.21 -20.03
CA TRP A 591 -63.73 2.42 -19.81
C TRP A 591 -63.95 3.08 -18.44
N VAL A 592 -62.87 3.56 -17.81
CA VAL A 592 -62.88 4.26 -16.50
C VAL A 592 -61.90 5.46 -16.51
N PRO A 593 -62.33 6.69 -16.13
CA PRO A 593 -63.70 7.10 -15.86
C PRO A 593 -64.55 7.11 -17.15
N GLU A 594 -65.87 7.17 -17.00
CA GLU A 594 -66.77 7.27 -18.15
C GLU A 594 -66.66 8.66 -18.83
N LEU A 595 -66.64 8.68 -20.15
CA LEU A 595 -66.56 9.90 -20.97
C LEU A 595 -67.94 10.58 -21.05
N ASN A 596 -68.03 11.86 -20.68
CA ASN A 596 -69.29 12.61 -20.71
C ASN A 596 -69.76 12.88 -22.15
N SER A 597 -68.84 12.86 -23.13
CA SER A 597 -69.18 12.97 -24.57
C SER A 597 -69.68 11.67 -25.22
N GLY A 598 -69.71 10.55 -24.48
CA GLY A 598 -70.24 9.26 -24.93
C GLY A 598 -69.18 8.18 -25.15
N THR A 599 -69.61 6.95 -25.45
CA THR A 599 -68.72 5.79 -25.55
C THR A 599 -67.59 6.01 -26.55
N ASN A 600 -66.36 5.88 -26.07
CA ASN A 600 -65.11 6.04 -26.83
C ASN A 600 -64.83 7.45 -27.38
N ILE A 601 -65.51 8.54 -26.99
CA ILE A 601 -65.27 9.91 -27.55
C ILE A 601 -64.93 10.94 -26.46
N PHE A 602 -63.88 11.74 -26.69
CA PHE A 602 -63.41 12.83 -25.84
C PHE A 602 -63.57 14.21 -26.52
N ASN A 603 -64.03 15.24 -25.81
CA ASN A 603 -64.14 16.61 -26.29
C ASN A 603 -63.56 17.61 -25.26
N PRO A 604 -62.54 18.44 -25.60
CA PRO A 604 -61.96 19.43 -24.68
C PRO A 604 -62.94 20.44 -24.06
N GLU A 605 -64.11 20.68 -24.66
CA GLU A 605 -65.16 21.56 -24.11
C GLU A 605 -66.05 20.88 -23.04
N LYS A 606 -66.00 19.56 -22.90
CA LYS A 606 -66.94 18.77 -22.08
C LYS A 606 -66.28 17.75 -21.15
N ASP A 607 -65.14 17.21 -21.58
CA ASP A 607 -64.37 16.21 -20.87
C ASP A 607 -63.07 16.87 -20.39
N ALA A 608 -62.73 16.69 -19.12
CA ALA A 608 -61.51 17.27 -18.56
C ALA A 608 -60.27 16.54 -19.11
N PRO A 609 -59.19 17.24 -19.50
CA PRO A 609 -57.93 16.60 -19.87
C PRO A 609 -57.39 15.78 -18.68
N GLY A 610 -57.08 14.51 -18.93
CA GLY A 610 -56.73 13.52 -17.91
C GLY A 610 -56.66 12.09 -18.47
N ILE A 611 -56.65 11.09 -17.58
CA ILE A 611 -56.39 9.67 -17.89
C ILE A 611 -57.68 8.83 -17.95
N TYR A 612 -57.74 7.88 -18.89
CA TYR A 612 -58.84 6.91 -19.11
C TYR A 612 -58.28 5.47 -19.26
N LYS A 613 -58.99 4.42 -18.79
CA LYS A 613 -58.52 3.01 -18.69
C LYS A 613 -59.54 1.97 -19.20
N TYR A 614 -59.13 0.84 -19.79
CA TYR A 614 -59.92 -0.29 -20.34
C TYR A 614 -59.57 -1.65 -19.67
N VAL A 615 -60.53 -2.55 -19.35
CA VAL A 615 -60.34 -3.76 -18.47
C VAL A 615 -61.12 -5.03 -18.93
N ILE A 616 -60.58 -6.26 -18.79
CA ILE A 616 -61.22 -7.59 -19.11
C ILE A 616 -60.83 -8.73 -18.12
N SER A 617 -61.61 -9.82 -18.00
CA SER A 617 -61.49 -10.89 -16.96
C SER A 617 -61.54 -12.35 -17.46
N ASP A 618 -60.87 -13.29 -16.78
CA ASP A 618 -60.96 -14.77 -16.98
C ASP A 618 -61.17 -15.54 -15.65
N ASP A 619 -62.12 -16.49 -15.64
CA ASP A 619 -62.52 -17.29 -14.46
C ASP A 619 -61.43 -18.22 -13.87
N ASN A 620 -60.33 -18.51 -14.60
CA ASN A 620 -59.19 -19.29 -14.09
C ASN A 620 -57.92 -18.45 -13.82
N CYS A 621 -57.88 -17.15 -14.14
CA CYS A 621 -56.65 -16.33 -14.01
C CYS A 621 -56.82 -14.83 -13.66
N GLY A 622 -58.03 -14.26 -13.55
CA GLY A 622 -58.25 -12.89 -13.06
C GLY A 622 -58.39 -11.78 -14.12
N ASP A 623 -58.28 -10.52 -13.68
CA ASP A 623 -58.54 -9.29 -14.45
C ASP A 623 -57.25 -8.67 -15.06
N LEU A 624 -57.36 -8.03 -16.24
CA LEU A 624 -56.28 -7.46 -17.06
C LEU A 624 -56.68 -6.09 -17.68
N GLU A 625 -55.77 -5.11 -17.86
CA GLU A 625 -56.11 -3.69 -18.16
C GLU A 625 -55.11 -2.86 -19.03
N ALA A 626 -55.51 -1.66 -19.54
CA ALA A 626 -54.71 -0.69 -20.34
C ALA A 626 -55.22 0.80 -20.29
N THR A 627 -54.44 1.87 -20.63
CA THR A 627 -54.77 3.33 -20.38
C THR A 627 -54.39 4.42 -21.44
N ILE A 628 -54.97 5.66 -21.38
CA ILE A 628 -54.76 6.84 -22.30
C ILE A 628 -54.78 8.24 -21.58
N ASN A 629 -53.98 9.27 -21.96
CA ASN A 629 -53.86 10.64 -21.32
C ASN A 629 -53.87 11.93 -22.25
N ILE A 630 -54.15 13.19 -21.76
CA ILE A 630 -54.37 14.47 -22.56
C ILE A 630 -53.91 15.85 -21.91
N ARG A 631 -53.36 16.91 -22.62
CA ARG A 631 -52.79 18.24 -22.07
C ARG A 631 -52.83 19.60 -22.94
N LEU A 632 -52.43 20.82 -22.42
CA LEU A 632 -52.53 22.25 -22.99
C LEU A 632 -51.35 23.31 -22.64
N ASN A 633 -51.16 24.53 -23.28
CA ASN A 633 -49.91 25.42 -23.23
C ASN A 633 -49.96 27.05 -23.28
N GLN A 634 -48.82 27.83 -23.13
CA GLN A 634 -48.69 29.36 -22.98
C GLN A 634 -47.53 30.16 -23.76
N LYS A 635 -47.11 31.41 -23.35
CA LYS A 635 -46.20 32.44 -23.98
C LYS A 635 -44.68 32.38 -23.54
N PRO A 636 -43.68 32.98 -24.26
CA PRO A 636 -42.24 32.70 -24.04
C PRO A 636 -41.29 33.81 -23.48
N ASN A 637 -40.23 33.37 -22.78
CA ASN A 637 -39.06 34.10 -22.23
C ASN A 637 -37.72 33.40 -22.58
N ALA A 638 -36.65 34.14 -22.91
CA ALA A 638 -35.36 33.57 -23.32
C ALA A 638 -34.20 33.69 -22.30
N GLY A 639 -34.39 34.34 -21.14
CA GLY A 639 -33.34 34.48 -20.12
C GLY A 639 -32.22 35.48 -20.48
N VAL A 640 -31.08 35.37 -19.79
CA VAL A 640 -29.98 36.36 -19.76
C VAL A 640 -28.65 35.72 -20.21
N SER A 641 -27.91 36.45 -21.06
CA SER A 641 -26.67 35.99 -21.69
C SER A 641 -25.45 35.88 -20.75
N LYS A 642 -24.50 34.98 -21.08
CA LYS A 642 -23.31 34.69 -20.25
C LYS A 642 -22.05 34.35 -21.08
N GLN A 643 -20.87 34.36 -20.45
CA GLN A 643 -19.61 33.84 -21.02
C GLN A 643 -19.02 32.74 -20.13
N ILE A 644 -18.45 31.70 -20.75
CA ILE A 644 -17.82 30.56 -20.09
C ILE A 644 -16.50 30.15 -20.75
N THR A 645 -15.63 29.48 -20.00
CA THR A 645 -14.43 28.79 -20.50
C THR A 645 -14.53 27.32 -20.13
N VAL A 646 -14.22 26.42 -21.07
CA VAL A 646 -14.44 24.97 -20.94
C VAL A 646 -13.21 24.21 -21.46
N CYS A 647 -12.78 23.14 -20.79
CA CYS A 647 -11.66 22.31 -21.25
C CYS A 647 -12.08 21.38 -22.40
N GLU A 648 -11.14 21.06 -23.29
CA GLU A 648 -11.40 20.31 -24.53
C GLU A 648 -12.03 18.93 -24.34
N PHE A 649 -11.74 18.23 -23.24
CA PHE A 649 -12.33 16.92 -22.91
C PHE A 649 -13.36 16.98 -21.77
N ALA A 650 -13.88 18.17 -21.44
CA ALA A 650 -14.99 18.27 -20.50
C ALA A 650 -16.27 17.65 -21.11
N ASN A 651 -17.14 17.10 -20.25
CA ASN A 651 -18.40 16.53 -20.68
C ASN A 651 -19.28 17.57 -21.41
N PRO A 652 -20.14 17.16 -22.36
CA PRO A 652 -21.07 18.08 -23.02
C PRO A 652 -21.92 18.85 -22.01
N ILE A 653 -21.97 20.17 -22.17
CA ILE A 653 -22.70 21.06 -21.26
C ILE A 653 -24.00 21.54 -21.91
N ASP A 654 -25.08 21.55 -21.15
CA ASP A 654 -26.33 22.19 -21.58
C ASP A 654 -26.19 23.71 -21.47
N LEU A 655 -26.11 24.39 -22.62
CA LEU A 655 -26.03 25.85 -22.69
C LEU A 655 -27.28 26.53 -22.11
N PHE A 656 -28.42 25.85 -22.04
CA PHE A 656 -29.65 26.39 -21.43
C PHE A 656 -29.51 26.53 -19.92
N SER A 657 -28.87 25.56 -19.25
CA SER A 657 -28.54 25.64 -17.81
C SER A 657 -27.58 26.79 -17.45
N ILE A 658 -26.86 27.35 -18.44
CA ILE A 658 -25.91 28.45 -18.26
C ILE A 658 -26.61 29.82 -18.30
N LEU A 659 -27.79 29.92 -18.93
CA LEU A 659 -28.57 31.15 -19.02
C LEU A 659 -29.23 31.49 -17.68
N GLU A 660 -29.15 32.76 -17.28
CA GLU A 660 -29.77 33.24 -16.04
C GLU A 660 -31.16 33.84 -16.30
N GLY A 661 -31.93 34.16 -15.25
CA GLY A 661 -33.21 34.86 -15.40
C GLY A 661 -34.41 33.99 -15.84
N ASN A 662 -34.40 32.70 -15.48
CA ASN A 662 -35.50 31.74 -15.67
C ASN A 662 -36.03 31.66 -17.11
N PRO A 663 -35.20 31.29 -18.10
CA PRO A 663 -35.65 31.08 -19.48
C PRO A 663 -36.75 30.00 -19.57
N ASP A 664 -37.69 30.19 -20.49
CA ASP A 664 -38.68 29.17 -20.82
C ASP A 664 -38.06 28.11 -21.76
N SER A 665 -38.46 26.85 -21.59
CA SER A 665 -37.96 25.72 -22.37
C SER A 665 -38.74 25.54 -23.69
N GLY A 666 -38.10 24.89 -24.68
CA GLY A 666 -38.70 24.60 -26.00
C GLY A 666 -38.24 25.51 -27.14
N GLY A 667 -37.29 26.42 -26.89
CA GLY A 667 -36.65 27.21 -27.94
C GLY A 667 -35.54 26.48 -28.70
N VAL A 668 -35.03 27.16 -29.71
CA VAL A 668 -34.03 26.70 -30.68
C VAL A 668 -32.69 27.40 -30.42
N TRP A 669 -31.60 26.63 -30.43
CA TRP A 669 -30.24 27.18 -30.40
C TRP A 669 -29.71 27.40 -31.81
N THR A 670 -28.98 28.50 -32.01
CA THR A 670 -28.34 28.84 -33.28
C THR A 670 -26.89 29.29 -33.09
N ARG A 671 -26.04 28.95 -34.04
CA ARG A 671 -24.64 29.36 -34.16
C ARG A 671 -24.42 29.90 -35.56
N ASN A 672 -23.98 31.16 -35.71
CA ASN A 672 -23.86 31.84 -37.01
C ASN A 672 -25.11 31.68 -37.90
N ASN A 673 -26.30 31.90 -37.32
CA ASN A 673 -27.63 31.73 -37.94
C ASN A 673 -27.99 30.30 -38.40
N THR A 674 -27.18 29.28 -38.07
CA THR A 674 -27.47 27.87 -38.31
C THR A 674 -28.00 27.23 -37.03
N GLN A 675 -29.08 26.45 -37.10
CA GLN A 675 -29.61 25.74 -35.93
C GLN A 675 -28.63 24.66 -35.44
N VAL A 676 -28.45 24.58 -34.12
CA VAL A 676 -27.53 23.66 -33.42
C VAL A 676 -28.19 23.06 -32.18
N SER A 677 -27.51 22.12 -31.52
CA SER A 677 -27.93 21.55 -30.24
C SER A 677 -27.87 22.59 -29.11
N ALA A 678 -28.67 22.36 -28.06
CA ALA A 678 -28.50 23.03 -26.77
C ALA A 678 -27.25 22.54 -26.02
N PHE A 679 -26.82 21.31 -26.30
CA PHE A 679 -25.61 20.73 -25.73
C PHE A 679 -24.39 21.13 -26.56
N PHE A 680 -23.44 21.81 -25.92
CA PHE A 680 -22.11 22.08 -26.49
C PHE A 680 -21.15 20.97 -26.07
N ASN A 681 -20.57 20.25 -27.03
CA ASN A 681 -19.49 19.29 -26.80
C ASN A 681 -18.13 19.93 -27.12
N PRO A 682 -17.27 20.22 -26.11
CA PRO A 682 -15.99 20.93 -26.32
C PRO A 682 -14.99 20.25 -27.28
N SER A 683 -15.15 18.93 -27.48
CA SER A 683 -14.30 18.12 -28.37
C SER A 683 -14.75 18.12 -29.84
N ILE A 684 -15.98 18.57 -30.14
CA ILE A 684 -16.58 18.54 -31.49
C ILE A 684 -17.01 19.94 -31.94
N ASP A 685 -17.63 20.69 -31.04
CA ASP A 685 -18.23 21.98 -31.32
C ASP A 685 -17.22 23.12 -31.24
N THR A 686 -17.33 24.08 -32.15
CA THR A 686 -16.43 25.24 -32.22
C THR A 686 -16.71 26.22 -31.08
N PRO A 687 -15.72 26.62 -30.26
CA PRO A 687 -15.90 27.55 -29.15
C PRO A 687 -16.14 28.99 -29.66
N GLU A 688 -17.40 29.37 -29.79
CA GLU A 688 -17.83 30.71 -30.20
C GLU A 688 -19.17 31.12 -29.52
N ARG A 689 -19.95 32.01 -30.14
CA ARG A 689 -21.25 32.46 -29.64
C ARG A 689 -22.40 31.54 -30.08
N TYR A 690 -23.16 31.07 -29.11
CA TYR A 690 -24.39 30.30 -29.29
C TYR A 690 -25.59 31.14 -28.83
N THR A 691 -26.65 31.22 -29.64
CA THR A 691 -27.82 32.10 -29.41
C THR A 691 -29.08 31.26 -29.25
N TYR A 692 -29.73 31.35 -28.09
CA TYR A 692 -31.03 30.73 -27.82
C TYR A 692 -32.16 31.62 -28.33
N THR A 693 -33.18 31.03 -28.96
CA THR A 693 -34.35 31.71 -29.52
C THR A 693 -35.59 30.87 -29.25
N ILE A 694 -36.51 31.33 -28.40
CA ILE A 694 -37.78 30.63 -28.17
C ILE A 694 -38.93 31.32 -28.89
N ASP A 695 -39.75 30.52 -29.59
CA ASP A 695 -40.93 30.93 -30.36
C ASP A 695 -42.11 30.04 -29.97
N ASN A 696 -43.14 30.63 -29.33
CA ASN A 696 -44.38 29.90 -28.98
C ASN A 696 -45.46 30.09 -30.06
N GLY A 697 -45.05 30.16 -31.33
CA GLY A 697 -45.92 30.26 -32.51
C GLY A 697 -46.72 31.56 -32.50
N ALA A 698 -48.05 31.46 -32.42
CA ALA A 698 -48.93 32.62 -32.33
C ALA A 698 -48.66 33.51 -31.10
N CYS A 699 -47.88 33.03 -30.12
CA CYS A 699 -47.58 33.73 -28.87
C CYS A 699 -46.30 34.61 -28.89
N GLY A 700 -45.42 34.52 -29.90
CA GLY A 700 -44.27 35.43 -30.10
C GLY A 700 -42.89 34.82 -29.83
N ILE A 701 -41.82 35.64 -29.97
CA ILE A 701 -40.41 35.22 -29.98
C ILE A 701 -39.53 36.03 -28.98
N ALA A 702 -38.55 35.38 -28.32
CA ALA A 702 -37.51 36.02 -27.49
C ALA A 702 -36.11 35.37 -27.68
N THR A 703 -35.00 36.07 -27.39
CA THR A 703 -33.61 35.58 -27.61
C THR A 703 -32.58 35.95 -26.52
N SER A 704 -31.55 35.11 -26.32
CA SER A 704 -30.37 35.31 -25.44
C SER A 704 -29.13 34.56 -25.98
N PHE A 705 -27.93 34.65 -25.37
CA PHE A 705 -26.71 33.98 -25.88
C PHE A 705 -25.68 33.52 -24.83
N VAL A 706 -24.86 32.53 -25.18
CA VAL A 706 -23.68 32.06 -24.42
C VAL A 706 -22.42 32.19 -25.29
N ASP A 707 -21.39 32.86 -24.77
CA ASP A 707 -20.06 32.94 -25.39
C ASP A 707 -19.13 31.87 -24.79
N VAL A 708 -18.59 30.97 -25.63
CA VAL A 708 -17.74 29.85 -25.19
C VAL A 708 -16.28 30.06 -25.59
N LYS A 709 -15.35 29.80 -24.66
CA LYS A 709 -13.90 29.66 -24.91
C LYS A 709 -13.45 28.25 -24.59
N ARG A 710 -12.48 27.72 -25.35
CA ARG A 710 -11.87 26.41 -25.08
C ARG A 710 -10.47 26.55 -24.47
N LEU A 711 -10.15 25.68 -23.52
CA LEU A 711 -8.80 25.46 -22.99
C LEU A 711 -8.28 24.10 -23.48
N GLU A 712 -7.06 24.09 -24.03
CA GLU A 712 -6.37 22.86 -24.45
C GLU A 712 -5.96 22.03 -23.23
N ASN A 713 -5.95 20.71 -23.40
CA ASN A 713 -5.65 19.73 -22.36
C ASN A 713 -4.14 19.52 -22.16
N GLN A 714 -3.75 18.86 -21.06
CA GLN A 714 -2.37 18.49 -20.74
C GLN A 714 -2.26 17.01 -20.36
N GLU A 715 -1.11 16.40 -20.67
CA GLU A 715 -0.82 15.01 -20.25
C GLU A 715 -0.34 14.95 -18.79
N ILE A 716 -0.88 14.01 -18.01
CA ILE A 716 -0.50 13.78 -16.60
C ILE A 716 0.81 12.99 -16.59
N LYS A 717 1.84 13.53 -15.93
CA LYS A 717 3.18 12.91 -15.90
C LYS A 717 3.42 11.93 -14.74
N ASN A 718 2.64 12.04 -13.67
CA ASN A 718 2.88 11.35 -12.39
C ASN A 718 1.77 10.30 -12.14
N VAL A 719 1.70 9.27 -13.00
CA VAL A 719 0.71 8.18 -12.91
C VAL A 719 1.41 6.84 -12.74
N ILE A 720 1.08 6.12 -11.67
CA ILE A 720 1.55 4.76 -11.40
C ILE A 720 0.40 3.79 -11.67
N LEU A 721 0.75 2.65 -12.28
CA LEU A 721 -0.13 1.52 -12.49
C LEU A 721 0.35 0.38 -11.58
N ASP A 722 -0.37 0.16 -10.50
CA ASP A 722 -0.21 -0.97 -9.58
C ASP A 722 -1.05 -2.12 -10.15
N ILE A 723 -0.39 -3.15 -10.69
CA ILE A 723 -1.03 -4.25 -11.43
C ILE A 723 -0.82 -5.53 -10.64
N LYS A 724 -1.90 -6.12 -10.15
CA LYS A 724 -1.89 -7.43 -9.50
C LYS A 724 -2.48 -8.44 -10.47
N ASP A 725 -1.64 -9.18 -11.17
CA ASP A 725 -2.05 -10.12 -12.20
C ASP A 725 -1.61 -11.57 -11.88
N PHE A 726 -1.61 -12.44 -12.88
CA PHE A 726 -1.39 -13.88 -12.75
C PHE A 726 -2.33 -14.61 -11.78
N SER A 727 -3.56 -14.11 -11.64
CA SER A 727 -4.65 -14.82 -10.97
C SER A 727 -5.56 -15.53 -11.99
N ASN A 728 -6.19 -16.61 -11.53
CA ASN A 728 -7.24 -17.32 -12.25
C ASN A 728 -8.52 -16.48 -12.45
N LYS A 729 -8.79 -15.52 -11.55
CA LYS A 729 -9.97 -14.62 -11.59
C LYS A 729 -9.74 -13.23 -10.99
N LYS A 730 -8.85 -13.07 -10.00
CA LYS A 730 -8.73 -11.85 -9.18
C LYS A 730 -7.76 -10.79 -9.73
N ASN A 731 -7.46 -10.80 -11.03
CA ASN A 731 -6.54 -9.83 -11.64
C ASN A 731 -7.08 -8.41 -11.46
N SER A 732 -6.24 -7.44 -11.09
CA SER A 732 -6.66 -6.06 -10.84
C SER A 732 -5.59 -5.04 -11.23
N ILE A 733 -6.03 -3.80 -11.43
CA ILE A 733 -5.16 -2.64 -11.60
C ILE A 733 -5.68 -1.49 -10.73
N GLN A 734 -4.79 -0.89 -9.94
CA GLN A 734 -5.02 0.38 -9.26
C GLN A 734 -4.17 1.49 -9.89
N VAL A 735 -4.80 2.62 -10.19
CA VAL A 735 -4.15 3.81 -10.75
C VAL A 735 -3.88 4.82 -9.64
N LYS A 736 -2.62 5.11 -9.35
CA LYS A 736 -2.22 6.07 -8.31
C LYS A 736 -1.73 7.36 -8.97
N ILE A 737 -2.30 8.50 -8.58
CA ILE A 737 -2.00 9.84 -9.13
C ILE A 737 -1.77 10.80 -7.98
N PHE A 738 -0.57 11.38 -7.89
CA PHE A 738 -0.21 12.33 -6.84
C PHE A 738 -0.61 13.76 -7.23
N SER A 739 -1.88 14.09 -7.03
CA SER A 739 -2.48 15.39 -7.37
C SER A 739 -3.68 15.70 -6.46
N THR A 740 -3.97 16.99 -6.26
CA THR A 740 -5.16 17.45 -5.50
C THR A 740 -6.43 17.52 -6.35
N ARG A 741 -6.35 17.20 -7.64
CA ARG A 741 -7.50 17.16 -8.57
C ARG A 741 -8.25 15.83 -8.51
N GLN A 742 -9.48 15.84 -9.01
CA GLN A 742 -10.30 14.63 -9.18
C GLN A 742 -10.17 14.08 -10.59
N TYR A 743 -10.08 12.75 -10.71
CA TYR A 743 -9.90 12.04 -11.97
C TYR A 743 -10.97 10.96 -12.17
N LEU A 744 -11.12 10.54 -13.41
CA LEU A 744 -11.97 9.45 -13.86
C LEU A 744 -11.12 8.45 -14.64
N TYR A 745 -11.42 7.17 -14.48
CA TYR A 745 -10.61 6.05 -14.98
C TYR A 745 -11.45 5.15 -15.90
N SER A 746 -10.86 4.54 -16.93
CA SER A 746 -11.53 3.66 -17.89
C SER A 746 -10.56 2.66 -18.54
N LEU A 747 -11.02 1.46 -18.86
CA LEU A 747 -10.23 0.44 -19.60
C LEU A 747 -10.55 0.41 -21.11
N ASP A 748 -11.73 0.87 -21.52
CA ASP A 748 -12.16 0.88 -22.93
C ASP A 748 -12.05 2.27 -23.57
N GLY A 749 -11.81 3.31 -22.77
CA GLY A 749 -11.75 4.72 -23.20
C GLY A 749 -13.13 5.38 -23.35
N PHE A 750 -14.22 4.66 -23.05
CA PHE A 750 -15.61 5.10 -23.21
C PHE A 750 -16.37 5.13 -21.89
N ASN A 751 -16.31 4.04 -21.11
CA ASN A 751 -16.97 3.88 -19.83
C ASN A 751 -16.02 4.27 -18.70
N TYR A 752 -16.29 5.43 -18.07
CA TYR A 752 -15.45 6.00 -17.02
C TYR A 752 -16.08 5.88 -15.63
N GLN A 753 -15.26 5.54 -14.63
CA GLN A 753 -15.63 5.43 -13.21
C GLN A 753 -14.79 6.37 -12.33
N GLU A 754 -15.30 6.71 -11.14
CA GLU A 754 -14.55 7.49 -10.13
C GLU A 754 -13.56 6.65 -9.32
N ARG A 755 -13.82 5.34 -9.18
CA ARG A 755 -12.90 4.41 -8.51
C ARG A 755 -11.63 4.25 -9.34
N ASN A 756 -10.48 4.38 -8.69
CA ASN A 756 -9.17 4.21 -9.32
C ASN A 756 -8.72 2.75 -9.42
N ILE A 757 -9.62 1.78 -9.21
CA ILE A 757 -9.33 0.34 -9.22
C ILE A 757 -10.31 -0.41 -10.11
N PHE A 758 -9.78 -1.33 -10.92
CA PHE A 758 -10.54 -2.31 -11.70
C PHE A 758 -10.14 -3.70 -11.23
N ASN A 759 -11.13 -4.56 -11.01
CA ASN A 759 -10.95 -5.96 -10.61
C ASN A 759 -11.35 -6.87 -11.78
N ASP A 760 -11.09 -8.17 -11.61
CA ASP A 760 -11.49 -9.25 -12.50
C ASP A 760 -11.04 -9.04 -13.97
N LEU A 761 -9.82 -8.52 -14.14
CA LEU A 761 -9.26 -8.20 -15.45
C LEU A 761 -9.01 -9.45 -16.31
N GLU A 762 -9.43 -9.38 -17.57
CA GLU A 762 -9.05 -10.35 -18.60
C GLU A 762 -7.56 -10.22 -18.94
N GLY A 763 -6.86 -11.36 -19.00
CA GLY A 763 -5.44 -11.40 -19.34
C GLY A 763 -5.15 -11.04 -20.80
N GLY A 764 -4.03 -10.39 -21.05
CA GLY A 764 -3.61 -9.88 -22.37
C GLY A 764 -3.17 -8.41 -22.33
N GLU A 765 -2.99 -7.81 -23.52
CA GLU A 765 -2.71 -6.37 -23.63
C GLU A 765 -3.99 -5.57 -23.37
N GLN A 766 -3.95 -4.71 -22.35
CA GLN A 766 -5.02 -3.80 -21.95
C GLN A 766 -4.54 -2.35 -22.08
N THR A 767 -5.47 -1.39 -22.08
CA THR A 767 -5.14 0.05 -22.05
C THR A 767 -5.87 0.71 -20.90
N ILE A 768 -5.17 1.53 -20.11
CA ILE A 768 -5.78 2.37 -19.08
C ILE A 768 -5.86 3.80 -19.58
N TYR A 769 -7.05 4.39 -19.44
CA TYR A 769 -7.37 5.77 -19.77
C TYR A 769 -7.74 6.51 -18.49
N VAL A 770 -7.13 7.68 -18.31
CA VAL A 770 -7.39 8.59 -17.20
C VAL A 770 -7.74 9.95 -17.78
N LYS A 771 -8.73 10.62 -17.22
CA LYS A 771 -9.00 12.03 -17.48
C LYS A 771 -9.33 12.79 -16.21
N GLY A 772 -8.95 14.07 -16.15
CA GLY A 772 -9.44 14.97 -15.11
C GLY A 772 -10.97 15.06 -15.18
N LYS A 773 -11.64 15.12 -14.03
CA LYS A 773 -13.10 15.30 -13.95
C LYS A 773 -13.54 16.68 -14.46
N ASP A 774 -12.59 17.62 -14.53
CA ASP A 774 -12.69 18.93 -15.19
C ASP A 774 -12.49 18.86 -16.73
N GLY A 775 -11.99 17.75 -17.27
CA GLY A 775 -11.68 17.56 -18.69
C GLY A 775 -10.40 18.25 -19.16
N CYS A 776 -9.55 18.74 -18.25
CA CYS A 776 -8.37 19.54 -18.57
C CYS A 776 -7.07 18.73 -18.63
N GLU A 777 -7.06 17.52 -18.08
CA GLU A 777 -5.91 16.62 -18.00
C GLU A 777 -6.26 15.22 -18.52
N PHE A 778 -5.29 14.50 -19.08
CA PHE A 778 -5.46 13.12 -19.54
C PHE A 778 -4.18 12.29 -19.37
N PHE A 779 -4.33 10.97 -19.35
CA PHE A 779 -3.22 10.02 -19.47
C PHE A 779 -3.73 8.74 -20.13
N THR A 780 -2.90 8.11 -20.95
CA THR A 780 -3.21 6.86 -21.64
C THR A 780 -1.97 5.98 -21.66
N LYS A 781 -2.06 4.74 -21.17
CA LYS A 781 -0.93 3.81 -21.18
C LYS A 781 -1.42 2.39 -21.45
N LYS A 782 -0.68 1.67 -22.29
CA LYS A 782 -0.84 0.23 -22.48
C LYS A 782 -0.16 -0.52 -21.34
N PHE A 783 -0.78 -1.59 -20.88
CA PHE A 783 -0.23 -2.52 -19.91
C PHE A 783 -0.60 -3.95 -20.31
N PHE A 784 0.00 -4.93 -19.66
CA PHE A 784 -0.24 -6.34 -19.93
C PHE A 784 -0.66 -7.03 -18.63
N VAL A 785 -1.67 -7.89 -18.70
CA VAL A 785 -2.18 -8.68 -17.57
C VAL A 785 -1.82 -10.14 -17.84
N LYS A 786 -0.87 -10.69 -17.07
CA LYS A 786 -0.50 -12.12 -17.10
C LYS A 786 -1.69 -12.95 -16.59
N THR A 787 -1.96 -14.12 -17.21
CA THR A 787 -2.98 -15.07 -16.73
C THR A 787 -2.66 -16.50 -17.20
N TYR A 788 -3.51 -17.48 -16.82
CA TYR A 788 -3.37 -18.89 -17.20
C TYR A 788 -4.73 -19.60 -17.37
N PRO A 789 -4.83 -20.65 -18.20
CA PRO A 789 -6.05 -21.45 -18.29
C PRO A 789 -6.28 -22.29 -17.04
N VAL A 790 -7.48 -22.18 -16.46
CA VAL A 790 -7.87 -22.82 -15.20
C VAL A 790 -8.36 -24.26 -15.36
N PHE A 791 -8.58 -24.73 -16.59
CA PHE A 791 -8.88 -26.12 -16.91
C PHE A 791 -8.52 -26.46 -18.35
N PHE A 792 -8.44 -27.74 -18.66
CA PHE A 792 -8.41 -28.25 -20.03
C PHE A 792 -9.06 -29.65 -20.11
N SER A 793 -9.48 -30.05 -21.31
CA SER A 793 -10.30 -31.24 -21.53
C SER A 793 -9.83 -32.04 -22.76
N PRO A 794 -8.74 -32.83 -22.66
CA PRO A 794 -8.17 -33.59 -23.77
C PRO A 794 -9.12 -34.72 -24.21
N ASN A 795 -9.91 -34.43 -25.24
CA ASN A 795 -10.93 -35.32 -25.81
C ASN A 795 -10.84 -35.44 -27.35
N SER A 796 -9.91 -34.72 -27.97
CA SER A 796 -9.68 -34.59 -29.42
C SER A 796 -10.81 -33.92 -30.23
N ASP A 797 -11.61 -33.04 -29.61
CA ASP A 797 -12.61 -32.21 -30.30
C ASP A 797 -12.03 -30.90 -30.89
N GLY A 798 -10.79 -30.56 -30.55
CA GLY A 798 -10.07 -29.37 -30.99
C GLY A 798 -10.19 -28.17 -30.04
N VAL A 799 -10.91 -28.29 -28.92
CA VAL A 799 -11.15 -27.23 -27.94
C VAL A 799 -10.59 -27.62 -26.58
N ASN A 800 -9.68 -26.81 -26.06
CA ASN A 800 -9.01 -27.05 -24.77
C ASN A 800 -8.34 -28.44 -24.67
N ASP A 801 -7.89 -29.01 -25.80
CA ASP A 801 -7.22 -30.31 -25.83
C ASP A 801 -5.83 -30.31 -25.19
N PHE A 802 -5.21 -29.13 -25.09
CA PHE A 802 -3.88 -28.95 -24.54
C PHE A 802 -3.84 -27.81 -23.54
N TRP A 803 -3.14 -28.01 -22.43
CA TRP A 803 -2.81 -26.96 -21.48
C TRP A 803 -1.48 -26.28 -21.86
N GLN A 804 -1.48 -24.94 -21.80
CA GLN A 804 -0.36 -24.04 -22.06
C GLN A 804 -0.69 -22.66 -21.46
N LEU A 805 0.30 -21.80 -21.23
CA LEU A 805 0.00 -20.39 -20.92
C LEU A 805 -0.49 -19.67 -22.17
N ASN A 806 -1.65 -19.03 -22.07
CA ASN A 806 -2.21 -18.13 -23.07
C ASN A 806 -2.13 -16.70 -22.52
N ASN A 807 -1.92 -15.70 -23.37
CA ASN A 807 -1.80 -14.30 -22.97
C ASN A 807 -0.72 -14.08 -21.89
N PHE A 808 0.50 -14.53 -22.19
CA PHE A 808 1.71 -14.36 -21.39
C PHE A 808 2.79 -13.63 -22.22
N PRO A 809 3.72 -12.87 -21.61
CA PRO A 809 4.78 -12.16 -22.34
C PRO A 809 5.65 -13.07 -23.23
N GLU A 810 6.31 -12.48 -24.24
CA GLU A 810 7.12 -13.23 -25.23
C GLU A 810 8.46 -13.77 -24.70
N ASP A 811 8.78 -13.60 -23.42
CA ASP A 811 10.03 -14.07 -22.84
C ASP A 811 10.10 -15.61 -22.77
N ASP A 812 11.32 -16.14 -22.69
CA ASP A 812 11.50 -17.57 -22.44
C ASP A 812 11.17 -17.91 -20.98
N TYR A 813 10.35 -18.94 -20.78
CA TYR A 813 9.97 -19.51 -19.50
C TYR A 813 9.93 -21.04 -19.58
N GLN A 814 10.07 -21.68 -18.42
CA GLN A 814 9.82 -23.10 -18.21
C GLN A 814 8.59 -23.29 -17.34
N ILE A 815 7.81 -24.35 -17.57
CA ILE A 815 6.69 -24.71 -16.69
C ILE A 815 6.94 -26.11 -16.12
N PHE A 816 6.74 -26.25 -14.82
CA PHE A 816 6.74 -27.52 -14.12
C PHE A 816 5.31 -27.77 -13.63
N ILE A 817 4.75 -28.93 -13.95
CA ILE A 817 3.37 -29.32 -13.64
C ILE A 817 3.41 -30.50 -12.69
N TYR A 818 2.68 -30.38 -11.59
CA TYR A 818 2.63 -31.29 -10.45
C TYR A 818 1.21 -31.85 -10.29
N ASN A 819 1.07 -33.07 -9.78
CA ASN A 819 -0.22 -33.57 -9.31
C ASN A 819 -0.58 -32.91 -7.95
N ARG A 820 -1.62 -33.40 -7.27
CA ARG A 820 -1.99 -32.90 -5.94
C ARG A 820 -0.85 -33.06 -4.93
N PHE A 821 -0.31 -34.27 -4.80
CA PHE A 821 0.78 -34.67 -3.89
C PHE A 821 2.18 -34.12 -4.28
N GLY A 822 2.29 -32.90 -4.81
CA GLY A 822 3.57 -32.25 -5.15
C GLY A 822 4.48 -32.94 -6.17
N ARG A 823 4.09 -34.10 -6.75
CA ARG A 823 4.95 -34.91 -7.62
C ARG A 823 5.00 -34.33 -9.03
N LEU A 824 6.21 -34.06 -9.53
CA LEU A 824 6.42 -33.58 -10.89
C LEU A 824 5.91 -34.59 -11.94
N ILE A 825 4.94 -34.18 -12.74
CA ILE A 825 4.30 -34.97 -13.81
C ILE A 825 4.85 -34.59 -15.18
N LYS A 826 5.08 -33.29 -15.41
CA LYS A 826 5.50 -32.76 -16.70
C LYS A 826 6.36 -31.52 -16.54
N GLN A 827 7.42 -31.43 -17.34
CA GLN A 827 8.16 -30.19 -17.58
C GLN A 827 7.91 -29.76 -19.04
N LEU A 828 7.63 -28.47 -19.24
CA LEU A 828 7.53 -27.81 -20.53
C LEU A 828 8.70 -26.82 -20.64
N ASN A 829 9.64 -27.08 -21.53
CA ASN A 829 10.96 -26.42 -21.57
C ASN A 829 10.99 -25.17 -22.44
N THR A 830 9.94 -24.95 -23.24
CA THR A 830 9.84 -23.78 -24.13
C THR A 830 8.40 -23.28 -24.16
N ARG A 831 8.21 -21.98 -24.45
CA ARG A 831 6.90 -21.32 -24.61
C ARG A 831 5.98 -21.91 -25.71
N LYS A 832 6.43 -22.93 -26.46
CA LYS A 832 5.70 -23.62 -27.53
C LYS A 832 5.32 -25.05 -27.17
N GLU A 833 5.81 -25.57 -26.05
CA GLU A 833 5.43 -26.88 -25.55
C GLU A 833 4.09 -26.80 -24.85
N THR A 834 3.27 -27.85 -25.03
CA THR A 834 1.93 -27.96 -24.49
C THR A 834 1.75 -29.32 -23.84
N TRP A 835 0.72 -29.48 -23.01
CA TRP A 835 0.44 -30.73 -22.32
C TRP A 835 -0.95 -31.27 -22.62
N ASP A 836 -1.05 -32.56 -22.96
CA ASP A 836 -2.26 -33.30 -23.33
C ASP A 836 -2.87 -34.11 -22.17
N GLY A 837 -2.36 -33.92 -20.94
CA GLY A 837 -2.78 -34.70 -19.77
C GLY A 837 -2.30 -36.15 -19.81
N THR A 838 -1.17 -36.42 -20.49
CA THR A 838 -0.50 -37.72 -20.45
C THR A 838 0.82 -37.70 -19.68
N GLU A 839 1.11 -38.82 -19.02
CA GLU A 839 2.39 -39.12 -18.39
C GLU A 839 2.93 -40.41 -19.04
N ASN A 840 4.12 -40.36 -19.64
CA ASN A 840 4.74 -41.51 -20.34
C ASN A 840 3.81 -42.22 -21.36
N GLY A 841 2.92 -41.45 -22.02
CA GLY A 841 1.93 -41.97 -22.97
C GLY A 841 0.71 -42.66 -22.33
N LYS A 842 0.60 -42.67 -21.00
CA LYS A 842 -0.62 -43.07 -20.29
C LYS A 842 -1.52 -41.88 -20.02
N LEU A 843 -2.82 -42.16 -20.10
CA LEU A 843 -3.91 -41.25 -19.78
C LEU A 843 -4.02 -41.08 -18.25
N LEU A 844 -3.92 -39.84 -17.74
CA LEU A 844 -4.14 -39.52 -16.33
C LEU A 844 -5.62 -39.35 -15.97
N SER A 845 -5.97 -39.45 -14.68
CA SER A 845 -7.33 -39.23 -14.17
C SER A 845 -7.75 -37.77 -14.27
N SER A 846 -9.06 -37.48 -14.20
CA SER A 846 -9.52 -36.13 -13.89
C SER A 846 -9.02 -35.74 -12.50
N SER A 847 -8.34 -34.60 -12.37
CA SER A 847 -7.75 -34.10 -11.12
C SER A 847 -7.42 -32.62 -11.26
N ASN A 848 -7.21 -31.95 -10.13
CA ASN A 848 -6.45 -30.70 -10.11
C ASN A 848 -4.96 -30.99 -10.25
N TYR A 849 -4.26 -30.05 -10.87
CA TYR A 849 -2.82 -30.01 -11.08
C TYR A 849 -2.31 -28.62 -10.73
N TRP A 850 -1.15 -28.56 -10.11
CA TRP A 850 -0.47 -27.32 -9.75
C TRP A 850 0.68 -27.10 -10.72
N PHE A 851 1.10 -25.86 -10.89
CA PHE A 851 2.25 -25.56 -11.72
C PHE A 851 3.01 -24.34 -11.23
N LYS A 852 4.31 -24.33 -11.50
CA LYS A 852 5.16 -23.14 -11.38
C LYS A 852 5.77 -22.78 -12.72
N VAL A 853 5.80 -21.50 -13.02
CA VAL A 853 6.39 -20.90 -14.21
C VAL A 853 7.69 -20.22 -13.78
N LEU A 854 8.83 -20.72 -14.24
CA LEU A 854 10.13 -20.09 -14.02
C LEU A 854 10.46 -19.25 -15.26
N ARG A 855 10.44 -17.92 -15.12
CA ARG A 855 10.87 -17.00 -16.18
C ARG A 855 12.39 -16.82 -16.15
N LYS A 856 12.97 -16.45 -17.30
CA LYS A 856 14.42 -16.22 -17.45
C LYS A 856 15.01 -15.11 -16.55
N ASN A 857 14.20 -14.17 -16.06
CA ASN A 857 14.59 -13.13 -15.10
C ASN A 857 14.62 -13.62 -13.63
N GLY A 858 14.29 -14.89 -13.37
CA GLY A 858 14.22 -15.44 -12.00
C GLY A 858 12.84 -15.35 -11.35
N GLU A 859 11.91 -14.58 -11.93
CA GLU A 859 10.52 -14.50 -11.46
C GLU A 859 9.85 -15.88 -11.57
N VAL A 860 9.31 -16.34 -10.44
CA VAL A 860 8.51 -17.57 -10.35
C VAL A 860 7.06 -17.21 -10.10
N LEU A 861 6.17 -17.86 -10.84
CA LEU A 861 4.73 -17.64 -10.76
C LEU A 861 3.99 -18.96 -10.59
N PHE A 862 3.08 -19.03 -9.62
CA PHE A 862 2.36 -20.25 -9.26
C PHE A 862 0.89 -20.21 -9.69
N GLY A 863 0.29 -21.38 -9.89
CA GLY A 863 -1.13 -21.51 -10.16
C GLY A 863 -1.60 -22.96 -10.20
N ASN A 864 -2.90 -23.14 -10.39
CA ASN A 864 -3.50 -24.47 -10.53
C ASN A 864 -4.53 -24.53 -11.67
N PHE A 865 -4.80 -25.73 -12.15
CA PHE A 865 -5.83 -26.00 -13.17
C PHE A 865 -6.39 -27.42 -13.06
N SER A 866 -7.61 -27.62 -13.56
CA SER A 866 -8.24 -28.94 -13.61
C SER A 866 -8.02 -29.64 -14.95
N LEU A 867 -7.54 -30.88 -14.93
CA LEU A 867 -7.69 -31.82 -16.04
C LEU A 867 -9.09 -32.44 -15.96
N ILE A 868 -9.92 -32.25 -16.99
CA ILE A 868 -11.30 -32.75 -17.02
C ILE A 868 -11.44 -33.81 -18.10
N ARG A 869 -11.95 -34.99 -17.73
CA ARG A 869 -12.29 -36.10 -18.63
C ARG A 869 -13.75 -36.52 -18.48
N LYS A 870 -14.33 -36.98 -19.59
CA LYS A 870 -15.70 -37.47 -19.72
C LYS A 870 -15.71 -38.97 -20.00
#